data_AF-A0AA35RNA0-F1
#
_entry.id   AF-A0AA35RNA0-F1
#
_cell.length_a   1.000
_cell.length_b   1.000
_cell.length_c   1.000
_cell.angle_alpha   90.00
_cell.angle_beta   90.00
_cell.angle_gamma   90.00
#
_symmetry.space_group_name_H-M   'P 1'
#
loop_
_entity.id
_entity.type
_entity.pdbx_description
1 polymer ?
#
loop_
_entity_poly.entity_id
_entity_poly.type
_entity_poly.pdbx_seq_one_letter_code
_entity_poly.pdbx_strand_id
1 'polypeptide(L)'
;MTFLNNSGEDDSAFQLLSFSQAVLGTGLIISFIGNSGRFGAGIYVENQYDSAVGGSYPSACFLRHEEYKAPEEWEDITVRFSENRAILASNLYLSRLDWEACSSSFHYTFKFLKNRDDIISWPIWELGDSNVNTGYSDPTSPRLAVQTSVKTLITGNTTVRAWPGLRYTIVMAGIDQYNTSTTALARLHFRPNNATQGIGIRFTPEVIIIGPDPTSGLLTKHFTVYHEIENISSKTIAGPLGHVILQSLDTTTIEVGSAKFVLEGVLCPAGYTLLTDSTKSSTCGCDEDIPEVLLCKEDQETVVIKPGKWGVYVPTNKGPNMEFYTCPAGYCSCRRDPEISNDTCIYSYVHSDPDLQCSCGRTGILCGECSSKGEGVSALLNECVSCSNISALLILALVLADVAVLLAITVLNLPLPSWIIPFIIYIQLAPIVGLYFPPSFIQVGKYLYYVASASSFYFVYDFCLYGGLSPEMAYFLRYLPLLLAIVTCVPVLICRSTRVVSKRRPPSSHGVWSVVLLMYTNIVHTALTVLHCHNITNTQGDSSARWFVNGNQECFAGSHILLALVSMVVVVAAGGLIPVCFILSLGHSNKFPKSVRPLREALMEHYSERCRWWSAVDLARRFLFLLLVVVLPGNQVVPVLLLALFATLYIYVQPYRLKFTNLIESAINVNFLLLLILNTTAFFREDYLTFPAPPEVQSSNATSSCTHSVSGVATVSWILMPFYYLPLAILCMVLGLKLFLYVRYRRKVRLGDSQEGDRQIIIQGDGTDSGSSVVYTKWDVELSTDGFLHLHSQPQLEDS
;
A
#
# COMPACT_ATOMS: atom_id res chain seq x y z
N MET A 1 16.21 -33.79 -65.93
CA MET A 1 16.21 -34.52 -64.65
C MET A 1 15.08 -33.97 -63.79
N THR A 2 14.27 -34.82 -63.14
CA THR A 2 13.12 -34.33 -62.36
C THR A 2 13.10 -35.02 -60.99
N PHE A 3 13.03 -34.21 -59.94
CA PHE A 3 12.92 -34.58 -58.55
C PHE A 3 11.51 -34.24 -58.06
N LEU A 4 10.67 -35.26 -57.83
CA LEU A 4 9.26 -35.12 -57.47
C LEU A 4 9.02 -35.59 -56.04
N ASN A 5 8.44 -34.73 -55.20
CA ASN A 5 7.94 -35.06 -53.87
C ASN A 5 8.96 -35.75 -52.94
N ASN A 6 10.24 -35.38 -53.04
CA ASN A 6 11.26 -35.87 -52.11
C ASN A 6 11.09 -35.17 -50.75
N SER A 7 11.40 -35.88 -49.67
CA SER A 7 11.36 -35.33 -48.31
C SER A 7 12.62 -35.75 -47.55
N GLY A 8 13.34 -34.79 -46.97
CA GLY A 8 14.46 -35.03 -46.07
C GLY A 8 14.23 -34.36 -44.71
N GLU A 9 14.56 -35.05 -43.61
CA GLU A 9 14.51 -34.45 -42.27
C GLU A 9 15.61 -33.39 -42.08
N ASP A 10 16.80 -33.64 -42.61
CA ASP A 10 17.92 -32.70 -42.62
C ASP A 10 18.41 -32.35 -44.04
N ASP A 11 17.82 -32.96 -45.07
CA ASP A 11 18.33 -32.94 -46.44
C ASP A 11 17.42 -32.20 -47.43
N SER A 12 17.85 -32.21 -48.69
CA SER A 12 17.14 -31.67 -49.86
C SER A 12 16.94 -32.76 -50.91
N ALA A 13 16.12 -32.50 -51.92
CA ALA A 13 16.02 -33.41 -53.07
C ALA A 13 17.37 -33.62 -53.80
N PHE A 14 18.28 -32.64 -53.71
CA PHE A 14 19.61 -32.72 -54.31
C PHE A 14 20.68 -32.12 -53.40
N GLN A 15 21.31 -33.00 -52.61
CA GLN A 15 22.36 -32.65 -51.66
C GLN A 15 23.76 -32.80 -52.27
N LEU A 16 24.55 -31.73 -52.19
CA LEU A 16 25.95 -31.72 -52.59
C LEU A 16 26.81 -31.61 -51.33
N LEU A 17 27.57 -32.66 -51.05
CA LEU A 17 28.50 -32.71 -49.93
C LEU A 17 29.75 -31.86 -50.23
N SER A 18 30.60 -31.68 -49.22
CA SER A 18 31.84 -30.92 -49.37
C SER A 18 32.68 -31.44 -50.53
N PHE A 19 33.16 -30.52 -51.37
CA PHE A 19 33.92 -30.77 -52.59
C PHE A 19 33.14 -31.44 -53.74
N SER A 20 31.83 -31.63 -53.61
CA SER A 20 30.99 -32.15 -54.69
C SER A 20 30.64 -31.06 -55.70
N GLN A 21 30.74 -31.39 -56.98
CA GLN A 21 30.35 -30.52 -58.09
C GLN A 21 29.48 -31.29 -59.07
N ALA A 22 28.37 -30.70 -59.47
CA ALA A 22 27.58 -31.18 -60.60
C ALA A 22 28.03 -30.47 -61.88
N VAL A 23 28.47 -31.26 -62.86
CA VAL A 23 28.79 -30.75 -64.21
C VAL A 23 27.53 -30.85 -65.05
N LEU A 24 27.09 -29.71 -65.58
CA LEU A 24 25.87 -29.56 -66.35
C LEU A 24 26.23 -29.45 -67.84
N GLY A 25 25.64 -30.31 -68.65
CA GLY A 25 25.79 -30.28 -70.11
C GLY A 25 24.77 -29.35 -70.77
N THR A 26 25.01 -29.02 -72.04
CA THR A 26 24.17 -28.11 -72.82
C THR A 26 22.75 -28.66 -73.01
N GLY A 27 21.71 -27.83 -72.86
CA GLY A 27 20.31 -28.21 -73.03
C GLY A 27 19.68 -28.93 -71.82
N LEU A 28 20.33 -28.92 -70.65
CA LEU A 28 19.87 -29.62 -69.46
C LEU A 28 18.74 -28.87 -68.74
N ILE A 29 17.62 -29.56 -68.50
CA ILE A 29 16.54 -29.09 -67.64
C ILE A 29 16.50 -29.93 -66.36
N ILE A 30 16.61 -29.28 -65.19
CA ILE A 30 16.46 -29.89 -63.87
C ILE A 30 15.20 -29.32 -63.21
N SER A 31 14.30 -30.17 -62.73
CA SER A 31 13.05 -29.72 -62.11
C SER A 31 12.88 -30.30 -60.71
N PHE A 32 12.65 -29.44 -59.72
CA PHE A 32 12.35 -29.76 -58.33
C PHE A 32 10.90 -29.41 -58.04
N ILE A 33 10.03 -30.41 -57.94
CA ILE A 33 8.59 -30.22 -57.76
C ILE A 33 8.12 -30.90 -56.47
N GLY A 34 7.45 -30.15 -55.59
CA GLY A 34 6.78 -30.69 -54.41
C GLY A 34 7.73 -31.21 -53.33
N ASN A 35 9.02 -30.87 -53.38
CA ASN A 35 10.00 -31.39 -52.44
C ASN A 35 9.88 -30.68 -51.07
N SER A 36 10.33 -31.35 -50.01
CA SER A 36 10.35 -30.79 -48.66
C SER A 36 11.68 -31.05 -47.95
N GLY A 37 12.14 -30.09 -47.16
CA GLY A 37 13.42 -30.18 -46.46
C GLY A 37 13.51 -29.20 -45.30
N ARG A 38 14.56 -29.32 -44.47
CA ARG A 38 14.77 -28.41 -43.33
C ARG A 38 15.49 -27.13 -43.76
N PHE A 39 16.65 -27.29 -44.39
CA PHE A 39 17.50 -26.19 -44.84
C PHE A 39 17.08 -25.70 -46.22
N GLY A 40 17.11 -26.59 -47.22
CA GLY A 40 16.67 -26.36 -48.59
C GLY A 40 15.85 -27.55 -49.09
N ALA A 41 14.70 -27.33 -49.73
CA ALA A 41 13.90 -28.46 -50.20
C ALA A 41 14.33 -28.98 -51.59
N GLY A 42 14.82 -28.10 -52.46
CA GLY A 42 15.31 -28.47 -53.77
C GLY A 42 16.78 -28.87 -53.74
N ILE A 43 17.67 -27.94 -53.37
CA ILE A 43 19.12 -28.13 -53.35
C ILE A 43 19.68 -27.71 -52.00
N TYR A 44 20.57 -28.52 -51.44
CA TYR A 44 21.37 -28.22 -50.25
C TYR A 44 22.84 -28.42 -50.58
N VAL A 45 23.66 -27.41 -50.32
CA VAL A 45 25.11 -27.46 -50.57
C VAL A 45 25.83 -27.34 -49.25
N GLU A 46 26.54 -28.40 -48.86
CA GLU A 46 27.43 -28.43 -47.71
C GLU A 46 28.86 -28.13 -48.15
N ASN A 47 29.33 -26.90 -47.91
CA ASN A 47 30.70 -26.50 -48.24
C ASN A 47 31.55 -26.37 -46.97
N GLN A 48 32.64 -27.15 -46.88
CA GLN A 48 33.61 -27.08 -45.78
C GLN A 48 34.79 -26.18 -46.15
N TYR A 49 35.28 -25.44 -45.15
CA TYR A 49 36.46 -24.60 -45.25
C TYR A 49 37.70 -25.47 -45.44
N ASP A 50 38.27 -25.49 -46.64
CA ASP A 50 39.66 -25.91 -46.79
C ASP A 50 40.44 -24.81 -47.50
N SER A 51 41.08 -23.99 -46.68
CA SER A 51 42.12 -23.09 -47.14
C SER A 51 43.27 -23.94 -47.67
N ALA A 52 43.36 -24.06 -49.00
CA ALA A 52 44.50 -24.56 -49.76
C ALA A 52 44.50 -26.02 -50.24
N VAL A 53 43.41 -26.49 -50.84
CA VAL A 53 43.58 -27.48 -51.93
C VAL A 53 43.87 -26.72 -53.22
N GLY A 54 45.16 -26.53 -53.52
CA GLY A 54 45.66 -26.00 -54.80
C GLY A 54 45.43 -26.97 -55.96
N GLY A 55 44.17 -27.36 -56.19
CA GLY A 55 43.76 -28.15 -57.34
C GLY A 55 43.52 -27.25 -58.55
N SER A 56 43.71 -27.80 -59.75
CA SER A 56 43.45 -27.14 -61.05
C SER A 56 41.98 -26.77 -61.29
N TYR A 57 41.12 -26.98 -60.29
CA TYR A 57 39.67 -26.83 -60.38
C TYR A 57 39.17 -26.07 -59.14
N PRO A 58 38.30 -25.07 -59.31
CA PRO A 58 37.71 -24.37 -58.18
C PRO A 58 36.72 -25.28 -57.46
N SER A 59 37.18 -25.92 -56.39
CA SER A 59 36.39 -26.79 -55.52
C SER A 59 35.23 -26.05 -54.82
N ALA A 60 35.22 -24.71 -54.85
CA ALA A 60 34.14 -23.92 -54.27
C ALA A 60 32.89 -23.78 -55.17
N CYS A 61 32.89 -24.39 -56.37
CA CYS A 61 31.74 -24.36 -57.28
C CYS A 61 30.90 -25.63 -57.28
N PHE A 62 29.68 -25.54 -56.74
CA PHE A 62 28.77 -26.68 -56.65
C PHE A 62 28.07 -27.02 -57.98
N LEU A 63 27.93 -26.04 -58.89
CA LEU A 63 27.49 -26.25 -60.28
C LEU A 63 28.56 -25.75 -61.24
N ARG A 64 28.77 -26.48 -62.34
CA ARG A 64 29.70 -26.08 -63.41
C ARG A 64 29.13 -26.41 -64.78
N HIS A 65 29.22 -25.47 -65.71
CA HIS A 65 28.93 -25.72 -67.12
C HIS A 65 30.06 -26.51 -67.78
N GLU A 66 29.75 -27.47 -68.64
CA GLU A 66 30.73 -28.30 -69.35
C GLU A 66 31.78 -27.47 -70.12
N GLU A 67 31.36 -26.36 -70.71
CA GLU A 67 32.21 -25.38 -71.43
C GLU A 67 32.90 -24.31 -70.53
N TYR A 68 32.83 -24.42 -69.20
CA TYR A 68 33.46 -23.47 -68.25
C TYR A 68 33.02 -22.00 -68.38
N LYS A 69 31.80 -21.76 -68.88
CA LYS A 69 31.15 -20.43 -68.90
C LYS A 69 30.72 -20.00 -67.49
N ALA A 70 30.59 -18.69 -67.25
CA ALA A 70 30.02 -18.16 -66.01
C ALA A 70 28.48 -18.34 -65.99
N PRO A 71 27.83 -18.53 -64.82
CA PRO A 71 26.38 -18.77 -64.74
C PRO A 71 25.50 -17.72 -65.42
N GLU A 72 25.95 -16.48 -65.49
CA GLU A 72 25.25 -15.39 -66.20
C GLU A 72 25.19 -15.60 -67.72
N GLU A 73 26.04 -16.48 -68.27
CA GLU A 73 26.15 -16.80 -69.70
C GLU A 73 25.52 -18.16 -70.05
N TRP A 74 24.90 -18.85 -69.09
CA TRP A 74 24.26 -20.16 -69.30
C TRP A 74 22.85 -19.95 -69.87
N GLU A 75 22.73 -19.82 -71.19
CA GLU A 75 21.44 -19.63 -71.88
C GLU A 75 20.67 -20.92 -72.13
N ASP A 76 21.32 -22.08 -71.97
CA ASP A 76 20.84 -23.39 -72.40
C ASP A 76 20.65 -24.39 -71.24
N ILE A 77 20.68 -23.91 -69.99
CA ILE A 77 20.42 -24.69 -68.78
C ILE A 77 19.25 -24.06 -68.03
N THR A 78 18.32 -24.90 -67.56
CA THR A 78 17.18 -24.45 -66.75
C THR A 78 17.04 -25.30 -65.50
N VAL A 79 16.96 -24.67 -64.34
CA VAL A 79 16.66 -25.29 -63.05
C VAL A 79 15.36 -24.71 -62.49
N ARG A 80 14.31 -25.52 -62.54
CA ARG A 80 12.94 -25.17 -62.15
C ARG A 80 12.64 -25.63 -60.73
N PHE A 81 12.00 -24.75 -59.95
CA PHE A 81 11.52 -25.05 -58.60
C PHE A 81 10.03 -24.71 -58.51
N SER A 82 9.19 -25.66 -58.10
CA SER A 82 7.76 -25.42 -57.89
C SER A 82 7.26 -26.24 -56.71
N GLU A 83 6.35 -25.67 -55.91
CA GLU A 83 5.68 -26.37 -54.81
C GLU A 83 6.65 -26.93 -53.72
N ASN A 84 7.89 -26.44 -53.66
CA ASN A 84 8.86 -26.89 -52.67
C ASN A 84 8.63 -26.20 -51.30
N ARG A 85 8.92 -26.89 -50.19
CA ARG A 85 8.67 -26.39 -48.84
C ARG A 85 9.83 -26.63 -47.88
N ALA A 86 10.37 -25.57 -47.27
CA ALA A 86 11.40 -25.73 -46.24
C ALA A 86 11.31 -24.73 -45.08
N ILE A 87 12.07 -24.97 -44.01
CA ILE A 87 12.11 -24.10 -42.83
C ILE A 87 13.01 -22.87 -43.05
N LEU A 88 14.18 -23.03 -43.69
CA LEU A 88 15.12 -21.92 -43.90
C LEU A 88 15.15 -21.37 -45.32
N ALA A 89 15.15 -22.20 -46.36
CA ALA A 89 15.14 -21.77 -47.77
C ALA A 89 14.25 -22.69 -48.60
N SER A 90 13.23 -22.15 -49.28
CA SER A 90 12.27 -23.02 -49.97
C SER A 90 12.88 -23.81 -51.14
N ASN A 91 13.96 -23.31 -51.77
CA ASN A 91 14.54 -23.94 -52.95
C ASN A 91 16.02 -24.33 -52.78
N LEU A 92 16.89 -23.37 -52.49
CA LEU A 92 18.34 -23.55 -52.45
C LEU A 92 18.89 -23.06 -51.10
N TYR A 93 19.56 -23.94 -50.37
CA TYR A 93 20.30 -23.59 -49.16
C TYR A 93 21.78 -23.85 -49.32
N LEU A 94 22.60 -22.88 -48.91
CA LEU A 94 24.05 -22.88 -49.08
C LEU A 94 24.71 -22.74 -47.71
N SER A 95 25.40 -23.78 -47.23
CA SER A 95 26.04 -23.75 -45.90
C SER A 95 27.23 -22.80 -45.81
N ARG A 96 27.79 -22.38 -46.95
CA ARG A 96 28.77 -21.29 -47.13
C ARG A 96 29.00 -21.11 -48.63
N LEU A 97 29.16 -19.88 -49.10
CA LEU A 97 29.44 -19.58 -50.50
C LEU A 97 30.70 -18.71 -50.63
N ASP A 98 31.88 -19.34 -50.62
CA ASP A 98 33.12 -18.67 -51.02
C ASP A 98 33.23 -18.72 -52.56
N TRP A 99 32.36 -17.96 -53.25
CA TRP A 99 32.22 -17.99 -54.72
C TRP A 99 33.41 -17.41 -55.48
N GLU A 100 34.42 -16.86 -54.78
CA GLU A 100 35.68 -16.42 -55.38
C GLU A 100 36.27 -17.50 -56.30
N ALA A 101 36.06 -18.79 -56.02
CA ALA A 101 36.56 -19.85 -56.88
C ALA A 101 35.73 -20.09 -58.17
N CYS A 102 34.41 -19.91 -58.17
CA CYS A 102 33.56 -20.26 -59.32
C CYS A 102 33.74 -19.39 -60.56
N SER A 103 34.20 -18.16 -60.37
CA SER A 103 34.41 -17.18 -61.43
C SER A 103 35.75 -17.37 -62.17
N SER A 104 36.58 -18.35 -61.78
CA SER A 104 37.91 -18.52 -62.35
C SER A 104 37.90 -19.19 -63.73
N SER A 105 37.40 -18.48 -64.75
CA SER A 105 38.14 -18.54 -66.01
C SER A 105 39.42 -17.74 -65.76
N PHE A 106 40.59 -18.31 -66.07
CA PHE A 106 41.93 -17.82 -65.71
C PHE A 106 42.28 -16.37 -66.17
N HIS A 107 41.33 -15.59 -66.71
CA HIS A 107 41.56 -14.29 -67.32
C HIS A 107 40.59 -13.16 -66.92
N TYR A 108 39.61 -13.36 -66.03
CA TYR A 108 38.69 -12.28 -65.64
C TYR A 108 38.82 -11.85 -64.17
N THR A 109 38.75 -10.53 -63.96
CA THR A 109 38.65 -9.88 -62.66
C THR A 109 37.50 -10.46 -61.85
N PHE A 110 37.80 -10.96 -60.65
CA PHE A 110 36.83 -11.47 -59.68
C PHE A 110 35.69 -10.46 -59.47
N LYS A 111 34.48 -10.80 -59.94
CA LYS A 111 33.26 -10.10 -59.49
C LYS A 111 32.82 -10.75 -58.19
N PHE A 112 33.05 -10.04 -57.08
CA PHE A 112 32.47 -10.41 -55.80
C PHE A 112 30.95 -10.27 -55.90
N LEU A 113 30.21 -11.36 -55.69
CA LEU A 113 28.77 -11.27 -55.44
C LEU A 113 28.61 -10.45 -54.16
N LYS A 114 27.92 -9.32 -54.28
CA LYS A 114 27.75 -8.37 -53.16
C LYS A 114 26.51 -8.70 -52.35
N ASN A 115 25.57 -9.45 -52.94
CA ASN A 115 24.30 -9.78 -52.32
C ASN A 115 23.78 -11.13 -52.85
N ARG A 116 22.98 -11.82 -52.03
CA ARG A 116 22.17 -12.99 -52.42
C ARG A 116 21.35 -12.76 -53.68
N ASP A 117 20.82 -11.55 -53.87
CA ASP A 117 19.98 -11.21 -55.04
C ASP A 117 20.73 -11.45 -56.36
N ASP A 118 22.06 -11.39 -56.36
CA ASP A 118 22.88 -11.68 -57.54
C ASP A 118 22.73 -13.15 -57.99
N ILE A 119 22.60 -14.10 -57.05
CA ILE A 119 22.41 -15.53 -57.35
C ILE A 119 21.03 -15.76 -57.98
N ILE A 120 19.99 -15.16 -57.40
CA ILE A 120 18.61 -15.29 -57.88
C ILE A 120 18.47 -14.69 -59.30
N SER A 121 19.32 -13.71 -59.65
CA SER A 121 19.30 -13.05 -60.94
C SER A 121 19.85 -13.87 -62.11
N TRP A 122 20.48 -15.03 -61.84
CA TRP A 122 21.00 -15.88 -62.92
C TRP A 122 19.87 -16.40 -63.81
N PRO A 123 20.07 -16.43 -65.14
CA PRO A 123 19.04 -16.80 -66.11
C PRO A 123 18.60 -18.27 -65.99
N ILE A 124 19.36 -19.08 -65.24
CA ILE A 124 19.12 -20.52 -65.09
C ILE A 124 17.98 -20.85 -64.12
N TRP A 125 17.54 -19.92 -63.28
CA TRP A 125 16.55 -20.21 -62.23
C TRP A 125 15.12 -19.91 -62.67
N GLU A 126 14.26 -20.92 -62.63
CA GLU A 126 12.81 -20.75 -62.75
C GLU A 126 12.15 -21.00 -61.38
N LEU A 127 12.00 -19.93 -60.59
CA LEU A 127 11.41 -19.97 -59.25
C LEU A 127 9.89 -19.78 -59.33
N GLY A 128 9.12 -20.83 -59.06
CA GLY A 128 7.66 -20.74 -58.96
C GLY A 128 7.18 -20.04 -57.69
N ASP A 129 6.04 -19.35 -57.77
CA ASP A 129 5.43 -18.64 -56.63
C ASP A 129 4.89 -19.58 -55.55
N SER A 130 4.73 -20.88 -55.86
CA SER A 130 4.22 -21.90 -54.95
C SER A 130 5.26 -22.47 -53.99
N ASN A 131 6.50 -21.98 -54.00
CA ASN A 131 7.55 -22.41 -53.08
C ASN A 131 7.37 -21.71 -51.72
N VAL A 132 7.36 -22.49 -50.62
CA VAL A 132 6.98 -22.02 -49.28
C VAL A 132 8.15 -22.15 -48.30
N ASN A 133 8.58 -21.02 -47.76
CA ASN A 133 9.54 -20.95 -46.67
C ASN A 133 8.81 -20.77 -45.32
N THR A 134 8.63 -21.84 -44.58
CA THR A 134 7.82 -21.84 -43.36
C THR A 134 8.45 -21.12 -42.18
N GLY A 135 9.72 -20.72 -42.27
CA GLY A 135 10.41 -19.97 -41.22
C GLY A 135 10.06 -18.47 -41.18
N TYR A 136 9.31 -17.97 -42.16
CA TYR A 136 9.05 -16.55 -42.37
C TYR A 136 7.55 -16.22 -42.37
N SER A 137 7.22 -14.96 -42.04
CA SER A 137 5.85 -14.44 -42.10
C SER A 137 5.34 -14.23 -43.52
N ASP A 138 6.23 -13.92 -44.46
CA ASP A 138 5.98 -13.93 -45.91
C ASP A 138 6.68 -15.14 -46.53
N PRO A 139 6.05 -16.33 -46.54
CA PRO A 139 6.72 -17.56 -46.89
C PRO A 139 6.97 -17.72 -48.40
N THR A 140 6.36 -16.90 -49.26
CA THR A 140 6.40 -17.04 -50.72
C THR A 140 7.33 -16.04 -51.41
N SER A 141 8.02 -15.18 -50.64
CA SER A 141 8.91 -14.17 -51.23
C SER A 141 10.03 -14.84 -52.06
N PRO A 142 10.23 -14.42 -53.34
CA PRO A 142 11.30 -14.97 -54.18
C PRO A 142 12.70 -14.83 -53.58
N ARG A 143 12.91 -13.80 -52.74
CA ARG A 143 14.16 -13.59 -52.00
C ARG A 143 14.48 -14.71 -51.02
N LEU A 144 13.48 -15.48 -50.60
CA LEU A 144 13.59 -16.58 -49.64
C LEU A 144 13.72 -17.95 -50.32
N ALA A 145 13.72 -17.97 -51.66
CA ALA A 145 14.04 -19.14 -52.44
C ALA A 145 15.50 -19.59 -52.21
N VAL A 146 16.39 -18.63 -52.01
CA VAL A 146 17.81 -18.88 -51.76
C VAL A 146 18.17 -18.37 -50.36
N GLN A 147 18.95 -19.14 -49.61
CA GLN A 147 19.51 -18.65 -48.35
C GLN A 147 20.92 -19.19 -48.13
N THR A 148 21.75 -18.39 -47.48
CA THR A 148 23.06 -18.84 -46.99
C THR A 148 23.05 -18.99 -45.48
N SER A 149 23.96 -19.82 -44.96
CA SER A 149 24.14 -20.02 -43.53
C SER A 149 24.46 -18.73 -42.79
N VAL A 150 24.11 -18.70 -41.51
CA VAL A 150 24.59 -17.64 -40.64
C VAL A 150 26.11 -17.69 -40.51
N LYS A 151 26.76 -16.55 -40.72
CA LYS A 151 28.18 -16.33 -40.43
C LYS A 151 28.38 -15.85 -38.99
N THR A 152 27.53 -14.92 -38.55
CA THR A 152 27.63 -14.31 -37.22
C THR A 152 26.24 -14.18 -36.62
N LEU A 153 26.08 -14.64 -35.39
CA LEU A 153 24.90 -14.31 -34.58
C LEU A 153 25.21 -13.04 -33.78
N ILE A 154 24.30 -12.06 -33.83
CA ILE A 154 24.39 -10.83 -33.04
C ILE A 154 23.26 -10.88 -32.01
N THR A 155 23.59 -10.55 -30.76
CA THR A 155 22.61 -10.33 -29.70
C THR A 155 22.68 -8.88 -29.25
N GLY A 156 21.51 -8.27 -29.01
CA GLY A 156 21.43 -6.91 -28.47
C GLY A 156 21.86 -6.81 -27.01
N ASN A 157 21.82 -7.91 -26.26
CA ASN A 157 22.00 -7.91 -24.81
C ASN A 157 23.28 -8.67 -24.44
N THR A 158 24.21 -8.01 -23.77
CA THR A 158 25.45 -8.63 -23.27
C THR A 158 25.25 -9.37 -21.95
N THR A 159 24.25 -8.93 -21.17
CA THR A 159 23.89 -9.50 -19.87
C THR A 159 22.37 -9.63 -19.76
N VAL A 160 21.90 -10.78 -19.31
CA VAL A 160 20.49 -11.09 -19.08
C VAL A 160 20.31 -11.40 -17.60
N ARG A 161 19.39 -10.68 -16.94
CA ARG A 161 18.99 -10.96 -15.56
C ARG A 161 17.71 -11.77 -15.56
N ALA A 162 17.72 -12.95 -14.95
CA ALA A 162 16.54 -13.79 -14.88
C ALA A 162 16.47 -14.56 -13.56
N TRP A 163 15.24 -14.80 -13.12
CA TRP A 163 14.93 -15.75 -12.06
C TRP A 163 14.33 -17.04 -12.66
N PRO A 164 14.31 -18.14 -11.90
CA PRO A 164 13.73 -19.40 -12.35
C PRO A 164 12.26 -19.24 -12.79
N GLY A 165 11.93 -19.66 -14.01
CA GLY A 165 10.59 -19.57 -14.59
C GLY A 165 10.28 -18.26 -15.33
N LEU A 166 11.19 -17.28 -15.34
CA LEU A 166 10.98 -16.01 -16.05
C LEU A 166 10.92 -16.23 -17.57
N ARG A 167 9.91 -15.63 -18.22
CA ARG A 167 9.85 -15.46 -19.67
C ARG A 167 10.66 -14.25 -20.06
N TYR A 168 11.80 -14.47 -20.70
CA TYR A 168 12.69 -13.42 -21.15
C TYR A 168 12.65 -13.28 -22.66
N THR A 169 12.95 -12.06 -23.13
CA THR A 169 12.94 -11.73 -24.55
C THR A 169 14.33 -11.28 -24.97
N ILE A 170 14.98 -12.01 -25.88
CA ILE A 170 16.25 -11.57 -26.47
C ILE A 170 16.01 -11.10 -27.90
N VAL A 171 16.66 -9.98 -28.22
CA VAL A 171 16.79 -9.47 -29.58
C VAL A 171 18.02 -10.09 -30.23
N MET A 172 17.83 -10.80 -31.34
CA MET A 172 18.88 -11.54 -32.05
C MET A 172 18.75 -11.32 -33.57
N ALA A 173 19.89 -11.35 -34.26
CA ALA A 173 19.95 -11.42 -35.71
C ALA A 173 21.00 -12.43 -36.17
N GLY A 174 20.65 -13.23 -37.17
CA GLY A 174 21.61 -13.97 -37.96
C GLY A 174 22.10 -13.11 -39.10
N ILE A 175 23.41 -12.91 -39.17
CA ILE A 175 24.06 -12.21 -40.26
C ILE A 175 24.78 -13.24 -41.11
N ASP A 176 24.44 -13.28 -42.40
CA ASP A 176 25.08 -14.17 -43.34
C ASP A 176 26.45 -13.64 -43.81
N GLN A 177 27.09 -14.38 -44.70
CA GLN A 177 28.39 -14.01 -45.23
C GLN A 177 28.41 -12.72 -46.07
N TYR A 178 27.26 -12.30 -46.60
CA TYR A 178 27.10 -11.03 -47.33
C TYR A 178 26.77 -9.87 -46.41
N ASN A 179 26.85 -10.08 -45.09
CA ASN A 179 26.48 -9.10 -44.09
C ASN A 179 24.98 -8.71 -44.17
N THR A 180 24.14 -9.63 -44.63
CA THR A 180 22.69 -9.45 -44.71
C THR A 180 21.99 -10.28 -43.64
N SER A 181 20.86 -9.78 -43.14
CA SER A 181 20.06 -10.50 -42.14
C SER A 181 19.43 -11.74 -42.79
N THR A 182 19.63 -12.90 -42.17
CA THR A 182 19.21 -14.21 -42.68
C THR A 182 18.54 -15.03 -41.58
N THR A 183 17.82 -16.10 -41.96
CA THR A 183 17.24 -17.00 -40.97
C THR A 183 18.21 -18.04 -40.47
N ALA A 184 18.24 -18.28 -39.16
CA ALA A 184 19.03 -19.32 -38.50
C ALA A 184 18.10 -20.25 -37.74
N LEU A 185 18.49 -21.53 -37.67
CA LEU A 185 18.09 -22.39 -36.57
C LEU A 185 19.19 -22.29 -35.53
N ALA A 186 18.88 -21.83 -34.32
CA ALA A 186 19.86 -21.72 -33.25
C ALA A 186 19.45 -22.54 -32.03
N ARG A 187 20.42 -23.10 -31.35
CA ARG A 187 20.25 -23.80 -30.07
C ARG A 187 20.87 -22.97 -28.96
N LEU A 188 20.15 -22.89 -27.84
CA LEU A 188 20.63 -22.24 -26.62
C LEU A 188 21.32 -23.27 -25.73
N HIS A 189 22.59 -23.03 -25.44
CA HIS A 189 23.38 -23.84 -24.51
C HIS A 189 23.85 -22.99 -23.33
N PHE A 190 23.66 -23.49 -22.11
CA PHE A 190 24.22 -22.86 -20.92
C PHE A 190 25.59 -23.45 -20.58
N ARG A 191 26.57 -22.58 -20.36
CA ARG A 191 27.88 -22.94 -19.83
C ARG A 191 28.05 -22.30 -18.44
N PRO A 192 27.98 -23.10 -17.36
CA PRO A 192 28.15 -22.58 -16.01
C PRO A 192 29.56 -22.03 -15.78
N ASN A 193 29.66 -21.06 -14.88
CA ASN A 193 30.94 -20.61 -14.34
C ASN A 193 31.48 -21.62 -13.31
N ASN A 194 32.76 -21.49 -12.93
CA ASN A 194 33.38 -22.39 -11.94
C ASN A 194 32.63 -22.41 -10.59
N ALA A 195 32.00 -21.29 -10.20
CA ALA A 195 31.22 -21.18 -8.97
C ALA A 195 29.83 -21.86 -9.03
N THR A 196 29.36 -22.24 -10.23
CA THR A 196 27.99 -22.69 -10.49
C THR A 196 27.93 -24.02 -11.23
N GLN A 197 28.99 -24.83 -11.17
CA GLN A 197 29.10 -26.13 -11.88
C GLN A 197 28.01 -27.17 -11.52
N GLY A 198 27.17 -26.92 -10.50
CA GLY A 198 26.02 -27.76 -10.14
C GLY A 198 24.65 -27.19 -10.54
N ILE A 199 24.59 -26.04 -11.22
CA ILE A 199 23.32 -25.43 -11.67
C ILE A 199 23.07 -25.85 -13.11
N GLY A 200 22.06 -26.70 -13.33
CA GLY A 200 21.50 -26.94 -14.65
C GLY A 200 20.60 -25.78 -15.05
N ILE A 201 20.75 -25.25 -16.26
CA ILE A 201 19.83 -24.25 -16.81
C ILE A 201 19.30 -24.77 -18.12
N ARG A 202 17.97 -24.81 -18.23
CA ARG A 202 17.26 -25.32 -19.39
C ARG A 202 16.40 -24.22 -19.97
N PHE A 203 16.47 -24.07 -21.29
CA PHE A 203 15.67 -23.09 -22.01
C PHE A 203 14.50 -23.80 -22.68
N THR A 204 13.31 -23.19 -22.66
CA THR A 204 12.17 -23.68 -23.45
C THR A 204 11.63 -22.55 -24.34
N PRO A 205 11.61 -22.75 -25.67
CA PRO A 205 12.21 -23.89 -26.40
C PRO A 205 13.75 -23.84 -26.40
N GLU A 206 14.41 -25.00 -26.51
CA GLU A 206 15.89 -25.10 -26.58
C GLU A 206 16.41 -24.72 -27.97
N VAL A 207 15.61 -24.97 -29.01
CA VAL A 207 15.89 -24.62 -30.41
C VAL A 207 14.91 -23.54 -30.85
N ILE A 208 15.45 -22.47 -31.42
CA ILE A 208 14.71 -21.32 -31.90
C ILE A 208 15.00 -21.05 -33.37
N ILE A 209 13.99 -20.54 -34.08
CA ILE A 209 14.13 -20.00 -35.43
C ILE A 209 14.35 -18.49 -35.30
N ILE A 210 15.49 -18.00 -35.78
CA ILE A 210 15.85 -16.58 -35.85
C ILE A 210 15.67 -16.17 -37.31
N GLY A 211 14.58 -15.54 -37.72
CA GLY A 211 14.49 -14.85 -39.02
C GLY A 211 14.76 -13.34 -39.00
N PRO A 212 14.73 -12.67 -40.15
CA PRO A 212 14.72 -11.22 -40.25
C PRO A 212 13.31 -10.67 -39.95
N ASP A 213 13.22 -9.71 -39.05
CA ASP A 213 12.01 -8.89 -38.89
C ASP A 213 11.93 -7.93 -40.10
N PRO A 214 10.82 -7.94 -40.89
CA PRO A 214 10.67 -7.09 -42.07
C PRO A 214 10.72 -5.58 -41.76
N THR A 215 10.53 -5.17 -40.50
CA THR A 215 10.50 -3.76 -40.10
C THR A 215 11.80 -3.26 -39.46
N SER A 216 12.54 -4.12 -38.76
CA SER A 216 13.69 -3.71 -37.95
C SER A 216 15.01 -4.45 -38.26
N GLY A 217 14.96 -5.53 -39.06
CA GLY A 217 16.11 -6.39 -39.35
C GLY A 217 16.62 -7.22 -38.16
N LEU A 218 16.04 -7.03 -36.97
CA LEU A 218 16.37 -7.68 -35.70
C LEU A 218 15.12 -8.41 -35.18
N LEU A 219 15.23 -9.71 -34.93
CA LEU A 219 14.09 -10.46 -34.38
C LEU A 219 14.09 -10.44 -32.87
N THR A 220 12.88 -10.33 -32.33
CA THR A 220 12.58 -10.43 -30.91
C THR A 220 11.98 -11.82 -30.65
N LYS A 221 12.63 -12.66 -29.84
CA LYS A 221 12.12 -14.01 -29.48
C LYS A 221 12.02 -14.17 -27.96
N HIS A 222 10.89 -14.73 -27.52
CA HIS A 222 10.63 -15.07 -26.13
C HIS A 222 11.09 -16.49 -25.83
N PHE A 223 11.78 -16.70 -24.71
CA PHE A 223 12.06 -18.02 -24.15
C PHE A 223 11.89 -17.99 -22.63
N THR A 224 11.60 -19.14 -22.05
CA THR A 224 11.49 -19.30 -20.59
C THR A 224 12.76 -19.95 -20.07
N VAL A 225 13.33 -19.38 -19.00
CA VAL A 225 14.52 -19.93 -18.34
C VAL A 225 14.08 -20.79 -17.17
N TYR A 226 14.37 -22.08 -17.22
CA TYR A 226 14.14 -23.01 -16.10
C TYR A 226 15.47 -23.36 -15.45
N HIS A 227 15.51 -23.40 -14.13
CA HIS A 227 16.69 -23.83 -13.39
C HIS A 227 16.44 -25.27 -12.94
N GLU A 228 17.27 -26.20 -13.38
CA GLU A 228 17.33 -27.56 -12.85
C GLU A 228 18.40 -27.57 -11.76
N ILE A 229 17.96 -27.50 -10.50
CA ILE A 229 18.86 -27.36 -9.36
C ILE A 229 19.05 -28.73 -8.69
N GLU A 230 20.20 -29.36 -8.89
CA GLU A 230 20.62 -30.50 -8.07
C GLU A 230 21.35 -29.98 -6.83
N ASN A 231 20.65 -29.93 -5.70
CA ASN A 231 21.26 -29.87 -4.36
C ASN A 231 21.96 -28.55 -3.96
N ILE A 232 21.50 -27.39 -4.45
CA ILE A 232 22.10 -26.09 -4.10
C ILE A 232 21.20 -25.29 -3.15
N SER A 233 21.79 -24.80 -2.06
CA SER A 233 21.14 -23.82 -1.19
C SER A 233 20.88 -22.51 -1.94
N SER A 234 19.69 -21.94 -1.77
CA SER A 234 19.17 -20.69 -2.36
C SER A 234 20.16 -19.51 -2.44
N LYS A 235 21.15 -19.46 -1.55
CA LYS A 235 22.21 -18.43 -1.50
C LYS A 235 23.07 -18.31 -2.76
N THR A 236 23.05 -19.31 -3.65
CA THR A 236 23.99 -19.40 -4.78
C THR A 236 23.39 -18.92 -6.11
N ILE A 237 22.12 -18.49 -6.12
CA ILE A 237 21.40 -18.12 -7.35
C ILE A 237 21.63 -16.65 -7.71
N ALA A 238 21.96 -15.77 -6.77
CA ALA A 238 22.19 -14.35 -7.05
C ALA A 238 23.61 -14.10 -7.60
N GLY A 239 23.71 -13.50 -8.78
CA GLY A 239 24.97 -13.13 -9.43
C GLY A 239 25.22 -13.81 -10.79
N PRO A 240 26.42 -13.70 -11.36
CA PRO A 240 26.73 -14.24 -12.69
C PRO A 240 26.77 -15.78 -12.67
N LEU A 241 25.73 -16.40 -13.22
CA LEU A 241 25.59 -17.86 -13.27
C LEU A 241 26.50 -18.49 -14.32
N GLY A 242 26.67 -17.83 -15.47
CA GLY A 242 27.43 -18.41 -16.57
C GLY A 242 27.23 -17.66 -17.88
N HIS A 243 27.66 -18.29 -18.96
CA HIS A 243 27.44 -17.81 -20.30
C HIS A 243 26.36 -18.64 -20.99
N VAL A 244 25.41 -17.97 -21.61
CA VAL A 244 24.52 -18.60 -22.58
C VAL A 244 25.18 -18.45 -23.94
N ILE A 245 25.41 -19.59 -24.59
CA ILE A 245 25.95 -19.69 -25.93
C ILE A 245 24.77 -20.00 -26.84
N LEU A 246 24.42 -19.02 -27.66
CA LEU A 246 23.51 -19.21 -28.77
C LEU A 246 24.36 -19.73 -29.94
N GLN A 247 24.11 -20.96 -30.36
CA GLN A 247 24.87 -21.62 -31.42
C GLN A 247 23.97 -21.90 -32.61
N SER A 248 24.39 -21.47 -33.81
CA SER A 248 23.69 -21.84 -35.02
C SER A 248 23.81 -23.35 -35.29
N LEU A 249 22.70 -24.00 -35.60
CA LEU A 249 22.62 -25.41 -35.98
C LEU A 249 22.99 -25.64 -37.44
N ASP A 250 23.11 -24.55 -38.20
CA ASP A 250 23.36 -24.56 -39.64
C ASP A 250 24.84 -24.37 -40.00
N THR A 251 25.70 -24.15 -39.00
CA THR A 251 27.15 -24.01 -39.14
C THR A 251 27.87 -25.24 -38.60
N THR A 252 28.78 -25.80 -39.40
CA THR A 252 29.61 -26.96 -39.01
C THR A 252 30.75 -26.61 -38.03
N THR A 253 31.09 -25.32 -37.89
CA THR A 253 32.16 -24.84 -37.01
C THR A 253 31.60 -24.09 -35.80
N ILE A 254 31.94 -24.54 -34.59
CA ILE A 254 31.37 -24.03 -33.31
C ILE A 254 31.70 -22.54 -33.06
N GLU A 255 32.83 -22.03 -33.59
CA GLU A 255 33.26 -20.65 -33.36
C GLU A 255 32.56 -19.64 -34.27
N VAL A 256 32.17 -20.05 -35.48
CA VAL A 256 31.45 -19.23 -36.45
C VAL A 256 29.96 -19.40 -36.20
N GLY A 257 29.21 -18.30 -36.14
CA GLY A 257 27.77 -18.39 -35.86
C GLY A 257 27.42 -18.68 -34.39
N SER A 258 28.26 -18.27 -33.44
CA SER A 258 27.88 -18.25 -32.01
C SER A 258 27.80 -16.82 -31.45
N ALA A 259 26.77 -16.57 -30.64
CA ALA A 259 26.66 -15.37 -29.81
C ALA A 259 26.72 -15.78 -28.33
N LYS A 260 27.33 -14.94 -27.50
CA LYS A 260 27.46 -15.20 -26.06
C LYS A 260 26.94 -14.02 -25.27
N PHE A 261 26.16 -14.32 -24.24
CA PHE A 261 25.74 -13.34 -23.24
C PHE A 261 25.85 -13.94 -21.84
N VAL A 262 26.03 -13.08 -20.84
CA VAL A 262 26.11 -13.49 -19.44
C VAL A 262 24.70 -13.65 -18.89
N LEU A 263 24.42 -14.76 -18.23
CA LEU A 263 23.19 -14.93 -17.45
C LEU A 263 23.50 -14.62 -15.99
N GLU A 264 22.89 -13.55 -15.48
CA GLU A 264 22.86 -13.18 -14.08
C GLU A 264 21.59 -13.72 -13.45
N GLY A 265 21.75 -14.60 -12.46
CA GLY A 265 20.64 -15.06 -11.65
C GLY A 265 20.24 -13.98 -10.66
N VAL A 266 18.95 -13.77 -10.52
CA VAL A 266 18.36 -12.91 -9.48
C VAL A 266 17.44 -13.74 -8.60
N LEU A 267 17.23 -13.27 -7.37
CA LEU A 267 16.29 -13.89 -6.44
C LEU A 267 14.87 -13.82 -7.02
N CYS A 268 13.98 -14.70 -6.53
CA CYS A 268 12.57 -14.59 -6.87
C CYS A 268 12.04 -13.18 -6.50
N PRO A 269 11.13 -12.62 -7.31
CA PRO A 269 10.54 -11.31 -7.03
C PRO A 269 9.87 -11.24 -5.65
N ALA A 270 9.54 -10.03 -5.21
CA ALA A 270 8.80 -9.83 -3.96
C ALA A 270 7.49 -10.65 -3.97
N GLY A 271 7.19 -11.37 -2.89
CA GLY A 271 5.99 -12.23 -2.78
C GLY A 271 6.09 -13.58 -3.47
N TYR A 272 7.20 -13.88 -4.17
CA TYR A 272 7.43 -15.17 -4.81
C TYR A 272 8.45 -16.00 -4.03
N THR A 273 8.21 -17.31 -3.95
CA THR A 273 9.15 -18.31 -3.42
C THR A 273 9.56 -19.30 -4.49
N LEU A 274 10.71 -19.93 -4.27
CA LEU A 274 11.23 -20.94 -5.16
C LEU A 274 10.46 -22.24 -4.96
N LEU A 275 9.55 -22.55 -5.88
CA LEU A 275 8.88 -23.83 -5.96
C LEU A 275 9.78 -24.81 -6.71
N THR A 276 9.94 -26.02 -6.19
CA THR A 276 10.66 -27.08 -6.88
C THR A 276 9.68 -28.20 -7.19
N ASP A 277 9.46 -28.46 -8.48
CA ASP A 277 8.58 -29.53 -8.92
C ASP A 277 9.26 -30.91 -8.72
N SER A 278 8.45 -31.97 -8.76
CA SER A 278 8.85 -33.38 -8.82
C SER A 278 9.96 -33.68 -9.84
N THR A 279 10.04 -32.89 -10.90
CA THR A 279 11.07 -32.95 -11.95
C THR A 279 12.41 -32.32 -11.56
N LYS A 280 12.56 -31.81 -10.32
CA LYS A 280 13.69 -30.98 -9.84
C LYS A 280 13.87 -29.66 -10.61
N SER A 281 12.90 -29.28 -11.44
CA SER A 281 12.86 -27.94 -12.01
C SER A 281 12.36 -26.96 -10.98
N SER A 282 13.08 -25.86 -10.81
CA SER A 282 12.68 -24.79 -9.91
C SER A 282 12.06 -23.63 -10.70
N THR A 283 10.96 -23.10 -10.20
CA THR A 283 10.28 -21.91 -10.72
C THR A 283 9.95 -20.99 -9.55
N CYS A 284 9.93 -19.68 -9.77
CA CYS A 284 9.37 -18.75 -8.80
C CYS A 284 7.85 -18.79 -8.91
N GLY A 285 7.18 -19.28 -7.86
CA GLY A 285 5.72 -19.24 -7.73
C GLY A 285 5.29 -18.26 -6.65
N CYS A 286 4.03 -17.81 -6.71
CA CYS A 286 3.49 -16.96 -5.66
C CYS A 286 3.48 -17.72 -4.33
N ASP A 287 3.94 -17.09 -3.26
CA ASP A 287 4.03 -17.72 -1.95
C ASP A 287 2.67 -17.70 -1.24
N GLU A 288 1.87 -18.73 -1.45
CA GLU A 288 0.54 -18.90 -0.83
C GLU A 288 0.62 -19.18 0.68
N ASP A 289 1.80 -19.54 1.21
CA ASP A 289 1.98 -19.78 2.65
C ASP A 289 2.01 -18.46 3.45
N ILE A 290 2.17 -17.30 2.77
CA ILE A 290 2.11 -16.00 3.41
C ILE A 290 0.64 -15.60 3.59
N PRO A 291 0.11 -15.54 4.83
CA PRO A 291 -1.30 -15.26 5.03
C PRO A 291 -1.68 -13.83 4.60
N GLU A 292 -0.74 -12.89 4.52
CA GLU A 292 -0.98 -11.53 4.04
C GLU A 292 -1.00 -11.38 2.52
N VAL A 293 -0.46 -12.33 1.75
CA VAL A 293 -0.52 -12.28 0.28
C VAL A 293 -1.83 -12.92 -0.18
N LEU A 294 -2.56 -12.21 -1.04
CA LEU A 294 -3.80 -12.72 -1.63
C LEU A 294 -3.55 -13.33 -3.01
N LEU A 295 -2.72 -12.67 -3.82
CA LEU A 295 -2.25 -13.18 -5.13
C LEU A 295 -1.03 -12.39 -5.61
N CYS A 296 -0.31 -12.95 -6.55
CA CYS A 296 0.77 -12.28 -7.27
C CYS A 296 0.36 -12.11 -8.74
N LYS A 297 0.54 -10.91 -9.30
CA LYS A 297 0.15 -10.63 -10.69
C LYS A 297 1.14 -11.21 -11.69
N GLU A 298 0.67 -11.42 -12.93
CA GLU A 298 1.49 -11.92 -14.04
C GLU A 298 2.65 -11.01 -14.44
N ASP A 299 2.61 -9.72 -14.06
CA ASP A 299 3.72 -8.77 -14.24
C ASP A 299 4.94 -9.13 -13.38
N GLN A 300 4.78 -10.02 -12.39
CA GLN A 300 5.81 -10.50 -11.48
C GLN A 300 6.48 -9.40 -10.64
N GLU A 301 5.93 -8.18 -10.65
CA GLU A 301 6.37 -7.06 -9.82
C GLU A 301 5.32 -6.68 -8.77
N THR A 302 4.05 -6.97 -9.06
CA THR A 302 2.92 -6.58 -8.23
C THR A 302 2.43 -7.75 -7.37
N VAL A 303 2.46 -7.53 -6.06
CA VAL A 303 1.89 -8.43 -5.05
C VAL A 303 0.65 -7.80 -4.46
N VAL A 304 -0.47 -8.52 -4.49
CA VAL A 304 -1.72 -8.09 -3.86
C VAL A 304 -1.76 -8.61 -2.44
N ILE A 305 -1.94 -7.69 -1.49
CA ILE A 305 -1.79 -7.93 -0.06
C ILE A 305 -3.11 -7.62 0.65
N LYS A 306 -3.29 -8.21 1.85
CA LYS A 306 -4.50 -8.03 2.65
C LYS A 306 -4.73 -6.56 3.04
N PRO A 307 -6.00 -6.15 3.20
CA PRO A 307 -6.34 -4.80 3.63
C PRO A 307 -5.69 -4.36 4.94
N GLY A 308 -5.23 -3.11 4.97
CA GLY A 308 -4.59 -2.52 6.15
C GLY A 308 -3.18 -3.04 6.44
N LYS A 309 -2.57 -3.78 5.51
CA LYS A 309 -1.16 -4.17 5.56
C LYS A 309 -0.30 -3.28 4.67
N TRP A 310 0.95 -3.11 5.07
CA TRP A 310 2.01 -2.47 4.32
C TRP A 310 3.11 -3.50 4.09
N GLY A 311 3.55 -3.65 2.84
CA GLY A 311 4.54 -4.64 2.45
C GLY A 311 5.90 -4.01 2.18
N VAL A 312 6.96 -4.74 2.51
CA VAL A 312 8.33 -4.38 2.13
C VAL A 312 9.08 -5.60 1.63
N TYR A 313 9.85 -5.41 0.56
CA TYR A 313 10.78 -6.41 0.09
C TYR A 313 11.97 -6.52 1.04
N VAL A 314 12.19 -7.72 1.59
CA VAL A 314 13.36 -8.05 2.39
C VAL A 314 14.13 -9.10 1.63
N PRO A 315 15.34 -8.80 1.12
CA PRO A 315 16.14 -9.78 0.38
C PRO A 315 16.66 -10.83 1.37
N THR A 316 15.88 -11.90 1.57
CA THR A 316 16.30 -13.03 2.38
C THR A 316 16.56 -14.25 1.50
N ASN A 317 17.43 -15.13 1.98
CA ASN A 317 17.70 -16.40 1.29
C ASN A 317 16.88 -17.56 1.89
N LYS A 318 16.03 -17.32 2.90
CA LYS A 318 15.50 -18.37 3.80
C LYS A 318 13.98 -18.34 3.99
N GLY A 319 13.26 -17.50 3.27
CA GLY A 319 11.83 -17.37 3.44
C GLY A 319 11.22 -16.44 2.40
N PRO A 320 9.95 -16.05 2.59
CA PRO A 320 9.31 -15.07 1.73
C PRO A 320 10.18 -13.82 1.66
N ASN A 321 10.41 -13.31 0.45
CA ASN A 321 11.17 -12.08 0.23
C ASN A 321 10.36 -10.82 0.60
N MET A 322 9.40 -10.96 1.51
CA MET A 322 8.51 -9.91 1.96
C MET A 322 8.20 -10.04 3.43
N GLU A 323 8.14 -8.89 4.09
CA GLU A 323 7.57 -8.75 5.42
C GLU A 323 6.38 -7.79 5.38
N PHE A 324 5.41 -8.05 6.24
CA PHE A 324 4.15 -7.31 6.28
C PHE A 324 3.95 -6.67 7.65
N TYR A 325 3.59 -5.41 7.62
CA TYR A 325 3.36 -4.60 8.81
C TYR A 325 1.93 -4.07 8.78
N THR A 326 1.36 -3.78 9.95
CA THR A 326 0.08 -3.09 10.00
C THR A 326 0.30 -1.65 9.53
N CYS A 327 -0.49 -1.21 8.54
CA CYS A 327 -0.41 0.14 8.03
C CYS A 327 -1.20 1.10 8.95
N PRO A 328 -0.72 2.32 9.22
CA PRO A 328 -1.53 3.33 9.90
C PRO A 328 -2.84 3.57 9.16
N ALA A 329 -3.92 3.81 9.92
CA ALA A 329 -5.25 3.98 9.35
C ALA A 329 -5.27 5.14 8.34
N GLY A 330 -5.71 4.84 7.11
CA GLY A 330 -5.80 5.82 6.03
C GLY A 330 -4.49 6.13 5.30
N TYR A 331 -3.36 5.48 5.64
CA TYR A 331 -2.04 5.77 5.04
C TYR A 331 -1.75 4.92 3.80
N CYS A 332 -2.29 3.70 3.74
CA CYS A 332 -2.12 2.82 2.59
C CYS A 332 -3.28 2.97 1.59
N SER A 333 -2.94 2.84 0.31
CA SER A 333 -3.84 3.00 -0.83
C SER A 333 -4.70 1.77 -1.04
N CYS A 334 -6.01 2.01 -1.02
CA CYS A 334 -7.00 1.06 -1.45
C CYS A 334 -7.32 1.29 -2.93
N ARG A 335 -6.91 0.37 -3.82
CA ARG A 335 -7.29 0.41 -5.24
C ARG A 335 -8.30 -0.70 -5.53
N ARG A 336 -9.22 -0.46 -6.46
CA ARG A 336 -10.09 -1.50 -6.99
C ARG A 336 -9.47 -2.05 -8.26
N ASP A 337 -9.39 -3.36 -8.34
CA ASP A 337 -8.90 -4.05 -9.52
C ASP A 337 -10.01 -4.96 -10.07
N PRO A 338 -10.58 -4.62 -11.23
CA PRO A 338 -11.68 -5.39 -11.81
C PRO A 338 -11.29 -6.81 -12.20
N GLU A 339 -10.01 -7.10 -12.40
CA GLU A 339 -9.53 -8.44 -12.78
C GLU A 339 -9.62 -9.44 -11.62
N ILE A 340 -9.48 -8.94 -10.39
CA ILE A 340 -9.42 -9.78 -9.17
C ILE A 340 -10.78 -9.82 -8.51
N SER A 341 -11.35 -8.64 -8.27
CA SER A 341 -12.69 -8.47 -7.74
C SER A 341 -13.06 -7.00 -7.76
N ASN A 342 -14.21 -6.70 -8.35
CA ASN A 342 -14.79 -5.36 -8.35
C ASN A 342 -15.11 -4.83 -6.94
N ASP A 343 -15.22 -5.74 -5.96
CA ASP A 343 -15.79 -5.48 -4.65
C ASP A 343 -14.73 -5.39 -3.55
N THR A 344 -13.54 -5.97 -3.76
CA THR A 344 -12.50 -5.97 -2.73
C THR A 344 -11.51 -4.84 -2.93
N CYS A 345 -11.24 -4.14 -1.85
CA CYS A 345 -10.13 -3.22 -1.75
C CYS A 345 -8.80 -3.99 -1.87
N ILE A 346 -8.01 -3.68 -2.89
CA ILE A 346 -6.74 -4.33 -3.18
C ILE A 346 -5.61 -3.36 -2.83
N TYR A 347 -4.71 -3.85 -2.00
CA TYR A 347 -3.46 -3.19 -1.68
C TYR A 347 -2.39 -3.86 -2.52
N SER A 348 -1.66 -3.09 -3.31
CA SER A 348 -0.64 -3.60 -4.21
C SER A 348 0.72 -3.10 -3.77
N TYR A 349 1.65 -4.02 -3.52
CA TYR A 349 3.07 -3.71 -3.41
C TYR A 349 3.71 -3.90 -4.80
N VAL A 350 4.40 -2.89 -5.30
CA VAL A 350 5.17 -2.96 -6.54
C VAL A 350 6.63 -2.74 -6.20
N HIS A 351 7.50 -3.67 -6.55
CA HIS A 351 8.91 -3.58 -6.17
C HIS A 351 9.63 -2.37 -6.79
N SER A 352 9.30 -2.04 -8.04
CA SER A 352 9.87 -0.91 -8.79
C SER A 352 9.38 0.45 -8.29
N ASP A 353 8.17 0.51 -7.70
CA ASP A 353 7.59 1.71 -7.09
C ASP A 353 6.87 1.36 -5.78
N PRO A 354 7.63 1.19 -4.67
CA PRO A 354 7.09 0.80 -3.37
C PRO A 354 6.08 1.78 -2.79
N ASP A 355 6.08 3.04 -3.25
CA ASP A 355 5.18 4.09 -2.77
C ASP A 355 3.78 4.00 -3.41
N LEU A 356 3.56 3.15 -4.43
CA LEU A 356 2.22 2.90 -4.98
C LEU A 356 1.22 2.35 -3.96
N GLN A 357 1.73 1.70 -2.91
CA GLN A 357 0.94 1.21 -1.79
C GLN A 357 0.48 2.34 -0.85
N CYS A 358 0.95 3.57 -1.03
CA CYS A 358 0.64 4.72 -0.19
C CYS A 358 -0.52 5.55 -0.75
N SER A 359 -1.41 5.98 0.13
CA SER A 359 -2.55 6.85 -0.21
C SER A 359 -2.14 8.31 -0.12
N CYS A 360 -2.97 9.20 -0.66
CA CYS A 360 -2.97 10.60 -0.24
C CYS A 360 -1.66 11.39 -0.43
N GLY A 361 -0.88 11.08 -1.47
CA GLY A 361 0.41 11.74 -1.66
C GLY A 361 1.36 11.46 -0.51
N ARG A 362 1.28 10.25 0.07
CA ARG A 362 2.24 9.75 1.05
C ARG A 362 3.31 8.89 0.38
N THR A 363 4.49 8.87 0.97
CA THR A 363 5.65 8.07 0.54
C THR A 363 6.41 7.50 1.74
N GLY A 364 7.34 6.59 1.48
CA GLY A 364 8.28 6.05 2.45
C GLY A 364 7.76 4.87 3.25
N ILE A 365 8.54 4.47 4.25
CA ILE A 365 8.25 3.34 5.14
C ILE A 365 6.96 3.62 5.91
N LEU A 366 6.04 2.66 5.88
CA LEU A 366 4.66 2.80 6.41
C LEU A 366 3.90 4.03 5.86
N CYS A 367 4.31 4.57 4.71
CA CYS A 367 3.72 5.76 4.09
C CYS A 367 3.71 6.98 5.04
N GLY A 368 4.77 7.14 5.83
CA GLY A 368 4.87 8.13 6.90
C GLY A 368 5.05 9.59 6.44
N GLU A 369 5.65 9.80 5.28
CA GLU A 369 6.03 11.13 4.76
C GLU A 369 5.08 11.62 3.66
N CYS A 370 5.08 12.92 3.40
CA CYS A 370 4.34 13.52 2.28
C CYS A 370 5.24 13.65 1.05
N SER A 371 4.73 13.28 -0.13
CA SER A 371 5.50 13.14 -1.37
C SER A 371 5.93 14.47 -1.99
N SER A 372 5.12 15.54 -1.86
CA SER A 372 5.35 16.77 -2.61
C SER A 372 6.04 17.87 -1.80
N LYS A 373 6.96 18.59 -2.48
CA LYS A 373 7.63 19.76 -1.91
C LYS A 373 6.61 20.89 -1.77
N GLY A 374 6.10 21.11 -0.55
CA GLY A 374 5.12 22.17 -0.24
C GLY A 374 3.88 21.65 0.49
N GLU A 375 3.64 20.34 0.47
CA GLU A 375 2.70 19.70 1.39
C GLU A 375 3.29 19.58 2.79
N GLY A 376 2.42 19.55 3.79
CA GLY A 376 2.78 19.29 5.17
C GLY A 376 1.70 18.44 5.84
N VAL A 377 2.04 17.86 6.99
CA VAL A 377 1.10 17.03 7.73
C VAL A 377 0.12 17.92 8.49
N SER A 378 -1.17 17.67 8.31
CA SER A 378 -2.21 18.39 9.04
C SER A 378 -2.20 18.03 10.54
N ALA A 379 -2.42 19.01 11.41
CA ALA A 379 -2.22 18.86 12.86
C ALA A 379 -3.21 17.90 13.53
N LEU A 380 -4.40 17.73 12.94
CA LEU A 380 -5.51 17.02 13.55
C LEU A 380 -5.73 15.65 12.91
N LEU A 381 -5.89 15.58 11.58
CA LEU A 381 -6.14 14.32 10.87
C LEU A 381 -4.86 13.62 10.42
N ASN A 382 -3.70 14.28 10.49
CA ASN A 382 -2.45 13.82 9.90
C ASN A 382 -2.61 13.47 8.41
N GLU A 383 -3.29 14.32 7.64
CA GLU A 383 -3.39 14.18 6.18
C GLU A 383 -2.28 15.03 5.53
N CYS A 384 -1.72 14.57 4.41
CA CYS A 384 -0.82 15.39 3.60
C CYS A 384 -1.66 16.41 2.84
N VAL A 385 -1.49 17.69 3.16
CA VAL A 385 -2.29 18.78 2.60
C VAL A 385 -1.40 19.95 2.19
N SER A 386 -1.82 20.67 1.15
CA SER A 386 -1.17 21.93 0.75
C SER A 386 -1.44 23.00 1.81
N CYS A 387 -0.38 23.54 2.39
CA CYS A 387 -0.47 24.44 3.54
C CYS A 387 -0.59 25.90 3.09
N SER A 388 -1.39 26.69 3.83
CA SER A 388 -1.49 28.15 3.63
C SER A 388 -1.22 28.89 4.94
N ASN A 389 -0.48 30.00 4.87
CA ASN A 389 -0.13 30.81 6.05
C ASN A 389 -1.35 31.50 6.70
N ILE A 390 -2.50 31.56 6.02
CA ILE A 390 -3.72 32.23 6.53
C ILE A 390 -4.21 31.56 7.82
N SER A 391 -3.95 30.26 7.99
CA SER A 391 -4.38 29.50 9.15
C SER A 391 -3.71 29.94 10.46
N ALA A 392 -2.54 30.59 10.42
CA ALA A 392 -1.80 30.99 11.62
C ALA A 392 -2.56 31.98 12.52
N LEU A 393 -3.24 32.98 11.94
CA LEU A 393 -4.03 33.95 12.70
C LEU A 393 -5.26 33.31 13.37
N LEU A 394 -5.91 32.40 12.66
CA LEU A 394 -7.06 31.66 13.19
C LEU A 394 -6.64 30.74 14.34
N ILE A 395 -5.47 30.10 14.25
CA ILE A 395 -4.89 29.28 15.33
C ILE A 395 -4.61 30.13 16.56
N LEU A 396 -4.00 31.32 16.39
CA LEU A 396 -3.75 32.22 17.50
C LEU A 396 -5.06 32.64 18.19
N ALA A 397 -6.09 32.97 17.41
CA ALA A 397 -7.41 33.32 17.95
C ALA A 397 -8.06 32.16 18.72
N LEU A 398 -7.96 30.92 18.21
CA LEU A 398 -8.43 29.73 18.92
C LEU A 398 -7.67 29.47 20.21
N VAL A 399 -6.33 29.55 20.20
CA VAL A 399 -5.50 29.37 21.40
C VAL A 399 -5.88 30.38 22.49
N LEU A 400 -6.14 31.64 22.11
CA LEU A 400 -6.62 32.66 23.06
C LEU A 400 -8.01 32.32 23.61
N ALA A 401 -8.92 31.80 22.78
CA ALA A 401 -10.22 31.34 23.22
C ALA A 401 -10.12 30.16 24.19
N ASP A 402 -9.26 29.17 23.91
CA ASP A 402 -9.02 28.03 24.79
C ASP A 402 -8.45 28.48 26.14
N VAL A 403 -7.46 29.38 26.14
CA VAL A 403 -6.92 29.98 27.37
C VAL A 403 -8.02 30.68 28.17
N ALA A 404 -8.89 31.45 27.52
CA ALA A 404 -10.00 32.14 28.17
C ALA A 404 -11.00 31.16 28.80
N VAL A 405 -11.35 30.08 28.09
CA VAL A 405 -12.26 29.05 28.61
C VAL A 405 -11.62 28.25 29.75
N LEU A 406 -10.34 27.86 29.63
CA LEU A 406 -9.60 27.18 30.69
C LEU A 406 -9.50 28.05 31.94
N LEU A 407 -9.22 29.36 31.76
CA LEU A 407 -9.18 30.31 32.86
C LEU A 407 -10.57 30.47 33.49
N ALA A 408 -11.65 30.54 32.70
CA ALA A 408 -13.00 30.60 33.22
C ALA A 408 -13.34 29.34 34.04
N ILE A 409 -13.11 28.14 33.52
CA ILE A 409 -13.38 26.87 34.22
C ILE A 409 -12.58 26.78 35.52
N THR A 410 -11.29 27.10 35.47
CA THR A 410 -10.39 26.99 36.63
C THR A 410 -10.67 28.07 37.67
N VAL A 411 -10.81 29.35 37.29
CA VAL A 411 -11.03 30.49 38.19
C VAL A 411 -12.44 30.48 38.78
N LEU A 412 -13.48 30.24 37.97
CA LEU A 412 -14.87 30.12 38.44
C LEU A 412 -15.12 28.77 39.13
N ASN A 413 -14.16 27.84 39.04
CA ASN A 413 -14.22 26.52 39.66
C ASN A 413 -15.46 25.71 39.24
N LEU A 414 -15.79 25.74 37.96
CA LEU A 414 -17.00 25.11 37.42
C LEU A 414 -16.85 23.58 37.47
N PRO A 415 -17.67 22.87 38.27
CA PRO A 415 -17.74 21.42 38.19
C PRO A 415 -18.42 21.02 36.87
N LEU A 416 -17.88 20.00 36.21
CA LEU A 416 -18.59 19.35 35.10
C LEU A 416 -19.88 18.71 35.64
N PRO A 417 -21.06 19.00 35.07
CA PRO A 417 -22.27 18.30 35.45
C PRO A 417 -22.13 16.80 35.25
N SER A 418 -22.46 15.99 36.25
CA SER A 418 -22.23 14.54 36.23
C SER A 418 -22.88 13.85 35.02
N TRP A 419 -24.04 14.33 34.56
CA TRP A 419 -24.75 13.80 33.39
C TRP A 419 -24.07 14.08 32.05
N ILE A 420 -23.14 15.05 31.96
CA ILE A 420 -22.39 15.38 30.74
C ILE A 420 -21.17 14.47 30.58
N ILE A 421 -20.57 14.02 31.69
CA ILE A 421 -19.34 13.22 31.70
C ILE A 421 -19.41 12.00 30.75
N PRO A 422 -20.48 11.17 30.77
CA PRO A 422 -20.58 10.02 29.86
C PRO A 422 -20.51 10.40 28.38
N PHE A 423 -21.13 11.51 27.99
CA PHE A 423 -21.12 12.00 26.61
C PHE A 423 -19.74 12.47 26.18
N ILE A 424 -19.04 13.20 27.05
CA ILE A 424 -17.67 13.68 26.75
C ILE A 424 -16.73 12.49 26.55
N ILE A 425 -16.82 11.48 27.41
CA ILE A 425 -16.02 10.25 27.29
C ILE A 425 -16.26 9.60 25.93
N TYR A 426 -17.54 9.42 25.57
CA TYR A 426 -17.90 8.85 24.27
C TYR A 426 -17.36 9.68 23.11
N ILE A 427 -17.61 10.99 23.12
CA ILE A 427 -17.18 11.91 22.08
C ILE A 427 -15.65 11.84 21.89
N GLN A 428 -14.88 11.69 22.96
CA GLN A 428 -13.42 11.58 22.89
C GLN A 428 -12.91 10.21 22.43
N LEU A 429 -13.57 9.11 22.82
CA LEU A 429 -13.15 7.75 22.48
C LEU A 429 -13.67 7.27 21.13
N ALA A 430 -14.86 7.69 20.72
CA ALA A 430 -15.51 7.21 19.50
C ALA A 430 -14.70 7.48 18.23
N PRO A 431 -14.07 8.65 18.03
CA PRO A 431 -13.23 8.88 16.85
C PRO A 431 -11.96 8.01 16.82
N ILE A 432 -11.39 7.70 17.98
CA ILE A 432 -10.24 6.79 18.11
C ILE A 432 -10.68 5.37 17.72
N VAL A 433 -11.87 4.96 18.13
CA VAL A 433 -12.47 3.68 17.72
C VAL A 433 -12.85 3.65 16.24
N GLY A 434 -13.25 4.79 15.67
CA GLY A 434 -13.55 4.92 14.25
C GLY A 434 -12.39 4.53 13.35
N LEU A 435 -11.15 4.49 13.86
CA LEU A 435 -9.97 3.98 13.14
C LEU A 435 -10.06 2.47 12.83
N TYR A 436 -10.90 1.73 13.54
CA TYR A 436 -11.17 0.31 13.25
C TYR A 436 -12.23 0.11 12.17
N PHE A 437 -12.91 1.18 11.75
CA PHE A 437 -14.02 1.05 10.82
C PHE A 437 -13.50 1.02 9.39
N PRO A 438 -14.29 0.50 8.44
CA PRO A 438 -13.86 0.46 7.05
C PRO A 438 -13.43 1.84 6.55
N PRO A 439 -12.49 1.93 5.61
CA PRO A 439 -12.00 3.20 5.06
C PRO A 439 -13.13 4.12 4.56
N SER A 440 -14.25 3.55 4.08
CA SER A 440 -15.44 4.33 3.70
C SER A 440 -16.00 5.21 4.83
N PHE A 441 -15.83 4.78 6.09
CA PHE A 441 -16.36 5.46 7.26
C PHE A 441 -15.53 6.70 7.63
N ILE A 442 -14.31 6.85 7.10
CA ILE A 442 -13.41 7.96 7.45
C ILE A 442 -14.11 9.32 7.28
N GLN A 443 -14.84 9.51 6.17
CA GLN A 443 -15.58 10.77 5.92
C GLN A 443 -16.68 11.03 6.94
N VAL A 444 -17.38 9.98 7.37
CA VAL A 444 -18.40 10.06 8.42
C VAL A 444 -17.74 10.33 9.77
N GLY A 445 -16.57 9.77 10.05
CA GLY A 445 -15.84 9.93 11.31
C GLY A 445 -15.28 11.34 11.55
N LYS A 446 -14.92 12.09 10.50
CA LYS A 446 -14.25 13.40 10.59
C LYS A 446 -14.96 14.42 11.49
N TYR A 447 -16.29 14.52 11.42
CA TYR A 447 -17.01 15.53 12.22
C TYR A 447 -16.96 15.24 13.71
N LEU A 448 -17.09 13.98 14.12
CA LEU A 448 -16.96 13.63 15.54
C LEU A 448 -15.52 13.86 16.02
N TYR A 449 -14.51 13.67 15.15
CA TYR A 449 -13.13 14.02 15.46
C TYR A 449 -12.96 15.53 15.74
N TYR A 450 -13.60 16.41 14.96
CA TYR A 450 -13.62 17.86 15.23
C TYR A 450 -14.29 18.19 16.58
N VAL A 451 -15.44 17.57 16.88
CA VAL A 451 -16.15 17.78 18.14
C VAL A 451 -15.33 17.27 19.34
N ALA A 452 -14.68 16.10 19.19
CA ALA A 452 -13.79 15.53 20.18
C ALA A 452 -12.60 16.42 20.48
N SER A 453 -11.98 16.93 19.42
CA SER A 453 -10.88 17.88 19.48
C SER A 453 -11.29 19.14 20.26
N ALA A 454 -12.41 19.77 19.87
CA ALA A 454 -12.95 20.95 20.54
C ALA A 454 -13.26 20.68 22.03
N SER A 455 -13.88 19.54 22.35
CA SER A 455 -14.20 19.17 23.75
C SER A 455 -12.97 18.97 24.64
N SER A 456 -11.80 18.76 24.03
CA SER A 456 -10.53 18.52 24.72
C SER A 456 -9.59 19.73 24.67
N PHE A 457 -10.10 20.90 24.26
CA PHE A 457 -9.33 22.14 24.01
C PHE A 457 -8.19 21.96 23.02
N TYR A 458 -8.40 21.07 22.04
CA TYR A 458 -7.53 20.91 20.89
C TYR A 458 -8.12 21.64 19.68
N PHE A 459 -7.44 21.59 18.53
CA PHE A 459 -7.84 22.38 17.36
C PHE A 459 -9.20 21.95 16.79
N VAL A 460 -10.16 22.87 16.74
CA VAL A 460 -11.55 22.58 16.29
C VAL A 460 -11.64 22.21 14.80
N TYR A 461 -10.67 22.63 14.00
CA TYR A 461 -10.55 22.31 12.58
C TYR A 461 -9.16 21.77 12.26
N ASP A 462 -9.07 20.96 11.21
CA ASP A 462 -7.79 20.46 10.72
C ASP A 462 -7.08 21.54 9.90
N PHE A 463 -5.78 21.70 10.11
CA PHE A 463 -4.97 22.68 9.40
C PHE A 463 -3.53 22.21 9.24
N CYS A 464 -2.84 22.82 8.28
CA CYS A 464 -1.40 22.75 8.18
C CYS A 464 -0.80 24.16 8.35
N LEU A 465 0.23 24.29 9.18
CA LEU A 465 0.86 25.58 9.49
C LEU A 465 1.68 26.14 8.32
N TYR A 466 2.54 25.31 7.73
CA TYR A 466 3.42 25.67 6.63
C TYR A 466 3.84 24.40 5.86
N GLY A 467 4.18 24.54 4.58
CA GLY A 467 4.61 23.42 3.76
C GLY A 467 5.93 22.83 4.27
N GLY A 468 6.03 21.50 4.31
CA GLY A 468 7.16 20.78 4.90
C GLY A 468 7.09 20.60 6.42
N LEU A 469 5.94 20.90 7.06
CA LEU A 469 5.73 20.57 8.47
C LEU A 469 5.86 19.06 8.68
N SER A 470 6.88 18.66 9.44
CA SER A 470 7.15 17.25 9.70
C SER A 470 6.08 16.63 10.62
N PRO A 471 5.84 15.31 10.53
CA PRO A 471 4.90 14.61 11.41
C PRO A 471 5.21 14.83 12.90
N GLU A 472 6.49 14.92 13.28
CA GLU A 472 6.92 15.11 14.66
C GLU A 472 6.45 16.46 15.22
N MET A 473 6.55 17.52 14.41
CA MET A 473 6.11 18.85 14.83
C MET A 473 4.58 18.93 14.91
N ALA A 474 3.86 18.28 13.98
CA ALA A 474 2.41 18.16 14.05
C ALA A 474 1.96 17.46 15.34
N TYR A 475 2.65 16.39 15.75
CA TYR A 475 2.38 15.71 17.02
C TYR A 475 2.84 16.52 18.25
N PHE A 476 3.90 17.31 18.15
CA PHE A 476 4.29 18.20 19.23
C PHE A 476 3.18 19.22 19.56
N LEU A 477 2.50 19.75 18.54
CA LEU A 477 1.36 20.65 18.72
C LEU A 477 0.18 19.98 19.44
N ARG A 478 0.06 18.65 19.41
CA ARG A 478 -0.94 17.89 20.18
C ARG A 478 -0.77 18.03 21.70
N TYR A 479 0.42 18.43 22.16
CA TYR A 479 0.66 18.76 23.58
C TYR A 479 0.36 20.20 23.95
N LEU A 480 0.00 21.07 22.99
CA LEU A 480 -0.33 22.46 23.27
C LEU A 480 -1.44 22.61 24.34
N PRO A 481 -2.55 21.85 24.32
CA PRO A 481 -3.58 21.97 25.36
C PRO A 481 -3.04 21.66 26.76
N LEU A 482 -2.15 20.66 26.87
CA LEU A 482 -1.48 20.33 28.13
C LEU A 482 -0.61 21.50 28.63
N LEU A 483 0.18 22.10 27.73
CA LEU A 483 1.01 23.24 28.06
C LEU A 483 0.15 24.44 28.50
N LEU A 484 -0.94 24.73 27.80
CA LEU A 484 -1.89 25.78 28.16
C LEU A 484 -2.57 25.48 29.51
N ALA A 485 -2.95 24.23 29.78
CA ALA A 485 -3.48 23.83 31.07
C ALA A 485 -2.46 24.00 32.20
N ILE A 486 -1.19 23.65 31.98
CA ILE A 486 -0.14 23.87 32.99
C ILE A 486 0.02 25.36 33.27
N VAL A 487 0.14 26.19 32.21
CA VAL A 487 0.32 27.64 32.32
C VAL A 487 -0.88 28.34 32.97
N THR A 488 -2.10 27.82 32.80
CA THR A 488 -3.31 28.40 33.42
C THR A 488 -3.60 27.84 34.80
N CYS A 489 -3.55 26.51 34.98
CA CYS A 489 -3.92 25.84 36.23
C CYS A 489 -2.87 26.06 37.32
N VAL A 490 -1.57 26.01 37.01
CA VAL A 490 -0.52 26.10 38.04
C VAL A 490 -0.54 27.47 38.74
N PRO A 491 -0.58 28.63 38.04
CA PRO A 491 -0.71 29.92 38.72
C PRO A 491 -2.00 30.06 39.51
N VAL A 492 -3.13 29.53 39.01
CA VAL A 492 -4.41 29.54 39.75
C VAL A 492 -4.31 28.71 41.03
N LEU A 493 -3.68 27.53 40.98
CA LEU A 493 -3.43 26.68 42.14
C LEU A 493 -2.49 27.36 43.14
N ILE A 494 -1.41 27.99 42.67
CA ILE A 494 -0.47 28.75 43.52
C ILE A 494 -1.20 29.91 44.19
N CYS A 495 -1.90 30.75 43.43
CA CYS A 495 -2.69 31.88 43.96
C CYS A 495 -3.79 31.45 44.95
N ARG A 496 -4.42 30.30 44.73
CA ARG A 496 -5.38 29.74 45.68
C ARG A 496 -4.68 29.23 46.93
N SER A 497 -3.58 28.52 46.80
CA SER A 497 -2.82 27.97 47.93
C SER A 497 -2.30 29.07 48.87
N THR A 498 -1.82 30.20 48.33
CA THR A 498 -1.39 31.35 49.12
C THR A 498 -2.55 32.04 49.83
N ARG A 499 -3.72 32.16 49.18
CA ARG A 499 -4.95 32.67 49.82
C ARG A 499 -5.54 31.72 50.87
N VAL A 500 -5.35 30.40 50.74
CA VAL A 500 -5.80 29.39 51.71
C VAL A 500 -5.11 29.57 53.06
N VAL A 501 -3.85 30.02 53.08
CA VAL A 501 -3.16 30.36 54.34
C VAL A 501 -3.89 31.49 55.09
N SER A 502 -4.60 32.37 54.36
CA SER A 502 -5.34 33.51 54.92
C SER A 502 -6.81 33.21 55.28
N LYS A 503 -7.47 32.24 54.64
CA LYS A 503 -8.91 31.95 54.85
C LYS A 503 -9.16 30.58 55.48
N ARG A 504 -10.15 30.49 56.40
CA ARG A 504 -10.50 29.26 57.16
C ARG A 504 -11.06 28.09 56.32
N ARG A 505 -11.43 28.28 55.05
CA ARG A 505 -11.92 27.21 54.16
C ARG A 505 -11.21 27.25 52.81
N PRO A 506 -10.55 26.16 52.39
CA PRO A 506 -9.91 26.11 51.09
C PRO A 506 -10.98 26.05 49.98
N PRO A 507 -10.82 26.80 48.86
CA PRO A 507 -11.70 26.70 47.72
C PRO A 507 -11.53 25.31 47.07
N SER A 508 -12.63 24.69 46.63
CA SER A 508 -12.58 23.40 45.96
C SER A 508 -11.81 23.46 44.63
N SER A 509 -11.35 22.31 44.14
CA SER A 509 -10.54 22.20 42.91
C SER A 509 -11.31 21.56 41.74
N HIS A 510 -12.64 21.70 41.72
CA HIS A 510 -13.49 21.12 40.67
C HIS A 510 -13.07 21.58 39.27
N GLY A 511 -12.77 22.87 39.09
CA GLY A 511 -12.37 23.39 37.78
C GLY A 511 -11.10 22.73 37.25
N VAL A 512 -10.09 22.49 38.11
CA VAL A 512 -8.84 21.82 37.71
C VAL A 512 -9.10 20.37 37.36
N TRP A 513 -9.90 19.66 38.17
CA TRP A 513 -10.27 18.28 37.88
C TRP A 513 -11.06 18.16 36.57
N SER A 514 -11.97 19.10 36.30
CA SER A 514 -12.71 19.16 35.03
C SER A 514 -11.76 19.30 33.84
N VAL A 515 -10.76 20.18 33.91
CA VAL A 515 -9.75 20.33 32.84
C VAL A 515 -8.96 19.04 32.63
N VAL A 516 -8.53 18.37 33.71
CA VAL A 516 -7.84 17.08 33.63
C VAL A 516 -8.72 16.05 32.90
N LEU A 517 -9.99 15.91 33.29
CA LEU A 517 -10.91 14.97 32.65
C LEU A 517 -11.17 15.26 31.17
N LEU A 518 -11.21 16.54 30.79
CA LEU A 518 -11.42 16.97 29.40
C LEU A 518 -10.19 16.70 28.54
N MET A 519 -8.97 16.85 29.06
CA MET A 519 -7.77 16.66 28.25
C MET A 519 -7.20 15.23 28.27
N TYR A 520 -7.54 14.44 29.29
CA TYR A 520 -6.92 13.14 29.58
C TYR A 520 -6.86 12.22 28.35
N THR A 521 -7.99 12.01 27.69
CA THR A 521 -8.12 11.03 26.60
C THR A 521 -7.19 11.36 25.43
N ASN A 522 -7.21 12.61 24.94
CA ASN A 522 -6.41 13.03 23.79
C ASN A 522 -4.92 13.08 24.09
N ILE A 523 -4.53 13.55 25.28
CA ILE A 523 -3.12 13.62 25.69
C ILE A 523 -2.54 12.22 25.84
N VAL A 524 -3.26 11.31 26.51
CA VAL A 524 -2.81 9.93 26.71
C VAL A 524 -2.75 9.19 25.38
N HIS A 525 -3.77 9.33 24.54
CA HIS A 525 -3.77 8.74 23.19
C HIS A 525 -2.56 9.22 22.38
N THR A 526 -2.33 10.53 22.32
CA THR A 526 -1.17 11.11 21.61
C THR A 526 0.14 10.54 22.13
N ALA A 527 0.32 10.50 23.45
CA ALA A 527 1.54 9.98 24.06
C ALA A 527 1.77 8.50 23.79
N LEU A 528 0.71 7.68 23.84
CA LEU A 528 0.80 6.28 23.47
C LEU A 528 1.13 6.11 21.98
N THR A 529 0.52 6.89 21.09
CA THR A 529 0.78 6.83 19.63
C THR A 529 2.22 7.27 19.29
N VAL A 530 2.77 8.26 19.99
CA VAL A 530 4.19 8.63 19.84
C VAL A 530 5.10 7.49 20.27
N LEU A 531 4.77 6.81 21.37
CA LEU A 531 5.57 5.69 21.88
C LEU A 531 5.32 4.37 21.13
N HIS A 532 4.41 4.36 20.15
CA HIS A 532 4.10 3.17 19.38
C HIS A 532 5.13 2.96 18.28
N CYS A 533 6.07 2.06 18.55
CA CYS A 533 7.17 1.71 17.68
C CYS A 533 7.03 0.28 17.17
N HIS A 534 7.28 0.06 15.89
CA HIS A 534 7.35 -1.27 15.28
C HIS A 534 8.79 -1.58 14.87
N ASN A 535 9.22 -2.81 15.05
CA ASN A 535 10.50 -3.25 14.50
C ASN A 535 10.30 -3.53 13.02
N ILE A 536 10.93 -2.74 12.15
CA ILE A 536 10.82 -2.88 10.69
C ILE A 536 12.17 -3.28 10.14
N THR A 537 12.19 -4.37 9.37
CA THR A 537 13.36 -4.83 8.62
C THR A 537 13.53 -3.98 7.38
N ASN A 538 14.70 -3.38 7.21
CA ASN A 538 15.03 -2.62 6.03
C ASN A 538 15.39 -3.55 4.86
N THR A 539 15.60 -2.98 3.67
CA THR A 539 16.02 -3.71 2.46
C THR A 539 17.42 -4.32 2.58
N GLN A 540 18.18 -4.03 3.63
CA GLN A 540 19.49 -4.64 3.91
C GLN A 540 19.38 -5.84 4.86
N GLY A 541 18.18 -6.13 5.39
CA GLY A 541 17.94 -7.18 6.38
C GLY A 541 18.18 -6.75 7.83
N ASP A 542 18.48 -5.47 8.08
CA ASP A 542 18.64 -4.94 9.43
C ASP A 542 17.28 -4.49 9.98
N SER A 543 16.92 -5.02 11.14
CA SER A 543 15.70 -4.62 11.84
C SER A 543 15.95 -3.40 12.72
N SER A 544 15.15 -2.35 12.56
CA SER A 544 15.21 -1.14 13.37
C SER A 544 13.82 -0.76 13.89
N ALA A 545 13.73 -0.28 15.14
CA ALA A 545 12.48 0.22 15.68
C ALA A 545 12.13 1.57 15.03
N ARG A 546 11.06 1.60 14.24
CA ARG A 546 10.54 2.78 13.54
C ARG A 546 9.25 3.26 14.18
N TRP A 547 9.03 4.57 14.14
CA TRP A 547 7.80 5.16 14.68
C TRP A 547 6.61 4.83 13.78
N PHE A 548 5.51 4.35 14.36
CA PHE A 548 4.35 3.87 13.59
C PHE A 548 3.74 4.94 12.68
N VAL A 549 3.72 6.19 13.11
CA VAL A 549 3.13 7.30 12.33
C VAL A 549 4.07 7.77 11.23
N ASN A 550 5.39 7.78 11.48
CA ASN A 550 6.39 8.12 10.48
C ASN A 550 7.44 7.02 10.43
N GLY A 551 7.20 6.01 9.57
CA GLY A 551 8.06 4.83 9.48
C GLY A 551 9.49 5.13 9.01
N ASN A 552 9.73 6.30 8.42
CA ASN A 552 11.10 6.72 8.06
C ASN A 552 11.91 7.15 9.29
N GLN A 553 11.25 7.59 10.35
CA GLN A 553 11.90 8.05 11.58
C GLN A 553 12.15 6.87 12.54
N GLU A 554 13.42 6.70 12.94
CA GLU A 554 13.78 5.75 13.99
C GLU A 554 13.28 6.22 15.36
N CYS A 555 12.71 5.28 16.11
CA CYS A 555 12.25 5.53 17.45
C CYS A 555 13.42 5.86 18.37
N PHE A 556 13.19 6.83 19.26
CA PHE A 556 14.19 7.36 20.21
C PHE A 556 15.48 7.93 19.58
N ALA A 557 15.48 8.19 18.27
CA ALA A 557 16.57 8.84 17.56
C ALA A 557 16.10 10.15 16.91
N GLY A 558 17.05 10.99 16.47
CA GLY A 558 16.77 12.23 15.73
C GLY A 558 15.80 13.17 16.44
N SER A 559 14.81 13.70 15.70
CA SER A 559 13.76 14.58 16.21
C SER A 559 12.74 13.87 17.12
N HIS A 560 12.59 12.55 16.97
CA HIS A 560 11.61 11.77 17.75
C HIS A 560 11.98 11.66 19.23
N ILE A 561 13.27 11.77 19.60
CA ILE A 561 13.71 11.59 20.99
C ILE A 561 13.04 12.57 21.96
N LEU A 562 12.92 13.85 21.59
CA LEU A 562 12.30 14.87 22.44
C LEU A 562 10.81 14.58 22.62
N LEU A 563 10.12 14.25 21.53
CA LEU A 563 8.70 13.93 21.53
C LEU A 563 8.41 12.66 22.36
N ALA A 564 9.28 11.66 22.26
CA ALA A 564 9.19 10.43 23.04
C ALA A 564 9.41 10.66 24.55
N LEU A 565 10.36 11.51 24.93
CA LEU A 565 10.59 11.85 26.35
C LEU A 565 9.38 12.55 26.97
N VAL A 566 8.78 13.53 26.25
CA VAL A 566 7.55 14.19 26.71
C VAL A 566 6.41 13.17 26.85
N SER A 567 6.26 12.29 25.86
CA SER A 567 5.25 11.22 25.88
C SER A 567 5.44 10.24 27.04
N MET A 568 6.68 9.84 27.35
CA MET A 568 6.98 8.98 28.50
C MET A 568 6.56 9.65 29.81
N VAL A 569 6.89 10.92 30.01
CA VAL A 569 6.48 11.68 31.20
C VAL A 569 4.96 11.73 31.30
N VAL A 570 4.25 11.98 30.19
CA VAL A 570 2.79 12.01 30.15
C VAL A 570 2.18 10.65 30.49
N VAL A 571 2.67 9.55 29.92
CA VAL A 571 2.14 8.20 30.19
C VAL A 571 2.40 7.81 31.65
N VAL A 572 3.59 8.09 32.19
CA VAL A 572 3.91 7.83 33.60
C VAL A 572 3.03 8.68 34.52
N ALA A 573 2.83 9.96 34.21
CA ALA A 573 1.96 10.84 35.00
C ALA A 573 0.49 10.40 34.95
N ALA A 574 -0.02 10.04 33.77
CA ALA A 574 -1.39 9.56 33.60
C ALA A 574 -1.62 8.21 34.30
N GLY A 575 -0.69 7.26 34.12
CA GLY A 575 -0.71 5.98 34.82
C GLY A 575 -0.59 6.13 36.34
N GLY A 576 0.28 7.02 36.81
CA GLY A 576 0.47 7.35 38.23
C GLY A 576 -0.71 8.11 38.85
N LEU A 577 -1.48 8.85 38.06
CA LEU A 577 -2.69 9.55 38.53
C LEU A 577 -3.75 8.56 39.02
N ILE A 578 -3.85 7.37 38.40
CA ILE A 578 -4.82 6.32 38.77
C ILE A 578 -4.66 5.88 40.24
N PRO A 579 -3.50 5.35 40.70
CA PRO A 579 -3.32 4.96 42.09
C PRO A 579 -3.37 6.15 43.05
N VAL A 580 -2.92 7.34 42.64
CA VAL A 580 -3.06 8.56 43.45
C VAL A 580 -4.54 8.87 43.70
N CYS A 581 -5.37 8.90 42.66
CA CYS A 581 -6.82 9.09 42.79
C CYS A 581 -7.44 7.99 43.67
N PHE A 582 -7.04 6.74 43.50
CA PHE A 582 -7.54 5.62 44.30
C PHE A 582 -7.22 5.78 45.80
N ILE A 583 -5.97 6.11 46.14
CA ILE A 583 -5.52 6.32 47.53
C ILE A 583 -6.24 7.53 48.15
N LEU A 584 -6.36 8.64 47.42
CA LEU A 584 -7.10 9.81 47.86
C LEU A 584 -8.58 9.51 48.09
N SER A 585 -9.13 8.59 47.30
CA SER A 585 -10.51 8.15 47.44
C SER A 585 -10.76 7.24 48.64
N LEU A 586 -9.81 6.39 49.01
CA LEU A 586 -9.94 5.45 50.13
C LEU A 586 -9.62 6.06 51.49
N GLY A 587 -8.65 6.98 51.58
CA GLY A 587 -8.10 7.35 52.89
C GLY A 587 -9.09 8.08 53.81
N HIS A 588 -9.04 7.77 55.10
CA HIS A 588 -9.84 8.46 56.12
C HIS A 588 -9.49 9.95 56.20
N SER A 589 -10.53 10.79 56.21
CA SER A 589 -10.51 12.27 56.14
C SER A 589 -9.39 12.96 56.93
N ASN A 590 -9.04 12.42 58.11
CA ASN A 590 -8.22 13.15 59.07
C ASN A 590 -6.70 13.02 58.86
N LYS A 591 -6.23 12.12 57.97
CA LYS A 591 -4.79 11.85 57.77
C LYS A 591 -4.13 12.60 56.61
N PHE A 592 -4.91 13.20 55.71
CA PHE A 592 -4.34 13.89 54.55
C PHE A 592 -4.03 15.37 54.82
N PRO A 593 -2.99 15.95 54.19
CA PRO A 593 -2.71 17.37 54.25
C PRO A 593 -3.92 18.20 53.79
N LYS A 594 -4.17 19.34 54.45
CA LYS A 594 -5.27 20.26 54.10
C LYS A 594 -5.22 20.74 52.64
N SER A 595 -4.02 20.74 52.03
CA SER A 595 -3.81 21.11 50.62
C SER A 595 -4.44 20.15 49.61
N VAL A 596 -4.62 18.86 49.97
CA VAL A 596 -5.13 17.84 49.04
C VAL A 596 -6.64 17.64 49.16
N ARG A 597 -7.23 18.12 50.26
CA ARG A 597 -8.67 18.03 50.52
C ARG A 597 -9.55 18.61 49.39
N PRO A 598 -9.23 19.79 48.80
CA PRO A 598 -9.99 20.34 47.67
C PRO A 598 -10.03 19.44 46.43
N LEU A 599 -8.92 18.76 46.12
CA LEU A 599 -8.84 17.83 45.00
C LEU A 599 -9.62 16.56 45.29
N ARG A 600 -9.52 16.05 46.53
CA ARG A 600 -10.30 14.89 46.97
C ARG A 600 -11.81 15.13 46.88
N GLU A 601 -12.28 16.29 47.34
CA GLU A 601 -13.70 16.67 47.24
C GLU A 601 -14.13 16.72 45.76
N ALA A 602 -13.30 17.29 44.89
CA ALA A 602 -13.57 17.30 43.45
C ALA A 602 -13.63 15.90 42.81
N LEU A 603 -12.75 14.97 43.22
CA LEU A 603 -12.74 13.59 42.74
C LEU A 603 -14.01 12.80 43.10
N MET A 604 -14.62 13.13 44.24
CA MET A 604 -15.75 12.39 44.82
C MET A 604 -17.12 12.95 44.45
N GLU A 605 -17.19 14.21 44.02
CA GLU A 605 -18.43 14.99 43.87
C GLU A 605 -19.54 14.28 43.07
N HIS A 606 -19.16 13.58 42.01
CA HIS A 606 -20.13 12.97 41.08
C HIS A 606 -20.64 11.59 41.51
N TYR A 607 -19.93 10.94 42.44
CA TYR A 607 -20.14 9.54 42.77
C TYR A 607 -20.90 9.36 44.08
N SER A 608 -21.58 8.23 44.19
CA SER A 608 -22.21 7.81 45.44
C SER A 608 -21.16 7.60 46.53
N GLU A 609 -21.55 7.71 47.80
CA GLU A 609 -20.61 7.56 48.92
C GLU A 609 -19.92 6.18 48.97
N ARG A 610 -20.62 5.15 48.49
CA ARG A 610 -20.10 3.78 48.39
C ARG A 610 -19.05 3.63 47.27
N CYS A 611 -19.09 4.50 46.27
CA CYS A 611 -18.28 4.43 45.05
C CYS A 611 -17.34 5.64 44.90
N ARG A 612 -16.87 6.23 46.00
CA ARG A 612 -15.95 7.39 45.98
C ARG A 612 -14.63 7.14 45.24
N TRP A 613 -14.25 5.87 45.06
CA TRP A 613 -13.05 5.42 44.33
C TRP A 613 -13.26 5.26 42.82
N TRP A 614 -14.48 5.52 42.31
CA TRP A 614 -14.81 5.28 40.92
C TRP A 614 -14.13 6.23 39.92
N SER A 615 -13.69 7.41 40.36
CA SER A 615 -12.86 8.29 39.51
C SER A 615 -11.58 7.61 39.04
N ALA A 616 -10.93 6.84 39.91
CA ALA A 616 -9.75 6.06 39.56
C ALA A 616 -10.08 4.92 38.57
N VAL A 617 -11.24 4.28 38.73
CA VAL A 617 -11.72 3.25 37.81
C VAL A 617 -11.99 3.83 36.44
N ASP A 618 -12.59 5.02 36.35
CA ASP A 618 -12.86 5.68 35.07
C ASP A 618 -11.55 6.07 34.37
N LEU A 619 -10.57 6.61 35.09
CA LEU A 619 -9.24 6.88 34.53
C LEU A 619 -8.53 5.59 34.08
N ALA A 620 -8.63 4.52 34.87
CA ALA A 620 -8.06 3.22 34.53
C ALA A 620 -8.72 2.62 33.29
N ARG A 621 -10.06 2.68 33.19
CA ARG A 621 -10.82 2.26 32.02
C ARG A 621 -10.31 2.97 30.77
N ARG A 622 -10.23 4.31 30.81
CA ARG A 622 -9.75 5.11 29.67
C ARG A 622 -8.32 4.78 29.30
N PHE A 623 -7.42 4.69 30.29
CA PHE A 623 -6.02 4.37 30.05
C PHE A 623 -5.85 2.99 29.42
N LEU A 624 -6.48 1.96 30.00
CA LEU A 624 -6.45 0.60 29.48
C LEU A 624 -7.05 0.51 28.07
N PHE A 625 -8.16 1.20 27.83
CA PHE A 625 -8.79 1.24 26.52
C PHE A 625 -7.84 1.84 25.48
N LEU A 626 -7.29 3.04 25.74
CA LEU A 626 -6.34 3.69 24.83
C LEU A 626 -5.06 2.87 24.62
N LEU A 627 -4.55 2.24 25.69
CA LEU A 627 -3.39 1.35 25.61
C LEU A 627 -3.66 0.17 24.68
N LEU A 628 -4.80 -0.50 24.82
CA LEU A 628 -5.18 -1.61 23.96
C LEU A 628 -5.35 -1.17 22.51
N VAL A 629 -5.99 -0.02 22.28
CA VAL A 629 -6.22 0.47 20.92
C VAL A 629 -4.92 0.78 20.19
N VAL A 630 -3.96 1.38 20.89
CA VAL A 630 -2.67 1.74 20.32
C VAL A 630 -1.73 0.54 20.21
N VAL A 631 -1.66 -0.33 21.22
CA VAL A 631 -0.70 -1.46 21.23
C VAL A 631 -1.14 -2.61 20.31
N LEU A 632 -2.45 -2.80 20.15
CA LEU A 632 -3.02 -3.88 19.32
C LEU A 632 -3.84 -3.30 18.15
N PRO A 633 -3.21 -2.55 17.22
CA PRO A 633 -3.91 -2.03 16.06
C PRO A 633 -4.44 -3.20 15.22
N GLY A 634 -5.70 -3.12 14.82
CA GLY A 634 -6.43 -4.17 14.11
C GLY A 634 -7.13 -5.25 14.98
N ASN A 635 -6.78 -5.41 16.27
CA ASN A 635 -7.47 -6.38 17.14
C ASN A 635 -8.63 -5.75 17.92
N GLN A 636 -9.83 -5.86 17.37
CA GLN A 636 -11.04 -5.27 17.95
C GLN A 636 -11.65 -6.11 19.08
N VAL A 637 -11.29 -7.39 19.19
CA VAL A 637 -11.90 -8.32 20.17
C VAL A 637 -11.55 -7.91 21.60
N VAL A 638 -10.30 -7.53 21.85
CA VAL A 638 -9.85 -7.17 23.21
C VAL A 638 -10.52 -5.87 23.71
N PRO A 639 -10.58 -4.77 22.93
CA PRO A 639 -11.36 -3.59 23.31
C PRO A 639 -12.85 -3.88 23.54
N VAL A 640 -13.47 -4.76 22.73
CA VAL A 640 -14.87 -5.19 22.91
C VAL A 640 -15.06 -5.90 24.25
N LEU A 641 -14.19 -6.85 24.59
CA LEU A 641 -14.26 -7.56 25.87
C LEU A 641 -14.05 -6.63 27.07
N LEU A 642 -13.11 -5.67 26.95
CA LEU A 642 -12.89 -4.67 28.00
C LEU A 642 -14.13 -3.79 28.19
N LEU A 643 -14.73 -3.31 27.10
CA LEU A 643 -15.94 -2.50 27.17
C LEU A 643 -17.14 -3.28 27.70
N ALA A 644 -17.29 -4.55 27.31
CA ALA A 644 -18.33 -5.42 27.86
C ALA A 644 -18.18 -5.59 29.37
N LEU A 645 -16.95 -5.84 29.85
CA LEU A 645 -16.65 -5.92 31.29
C LEU A 645 -17.04 -4.63 32.02
N PHE A 646 -16.60 -3.47 31.52
CA PHE A 646 -16.94 -2.19 32.15
C PHE A 646 -18.43 -1.86 32.05
N ALA A 647 -19.09 -2.18 30.94
CA ALA A 647 -20.53 -2.02 30.80
C ALA A 647 -21.29 -2.83 31.85
N THR A 648 -20.92 -4.10 32.06
CA THR A 648 -21.48 -4.94 33.13
C THR A 648 -21.20 -4.34 34.51
N LEU A 649 -19.98 -3.84 34.74
CA LEU A 649 -19.60 -3.19 36.00
C LEU A 649 -20.46 -1.94 36.27
N TYR A 650 -20.72 -1.10 35.26
CA TYR A 650 -21.56 0.09 35.39
C TYR A 650 -23.03 -0.24 35.68
N ILE A 651 -23.58 -1.24 34.98
CA ILE A 651 -24.96 -1.71 35.19
C ILE A 651 -25.13 -2.24 36.62
N TYR A 652 -24.13 -2.98 37.12
CA TYR A 652 -24.17 -3.58 38.46
C TYR A 652 -23.93 -2.57 39.58
N VAL A 653 -22.88 -1.75 39.49
CA VAL A 653 -22.44 -0.87 40.59
C VAL A 653 -23.24 0.43 40.67
N GLN A 654 -23.68 0.97 39.52
CA GLN A 654 -24.38 2.26 39.44
C GLN A 654 -23.66 3.39 40.23
N PRO A 655 -22.42 3.72 39.84
CA PRO A 655 -21.51 4.51 40.66
C PRO A 655 -21.93 5.96 40.90
N TYR A 656 -22.69 6.57 39.98
CA TYR A 656 -23.08 7.98 40.09
C TYR A 656 -24.17 8.20 41.12
N ARG A 657 -24.16 9.38 41.76
CA ARG A 657 -25.19 9.77 42.74
C ARG A 657 -26.58 9.91 42.10
N LEU A 658 -26.63 10.40 40.86
CA LEU A 658 -27.87 10.56 40.11
C LEU A 658 -28.16 9.29 39.30
N LYS A 659 -29.33 8.68 39.55
CA LYS A 659 -29.79 7.49 38.80
C LYS A 659 -29.84 7.73 37.28
N PHE A 660 -30.23 8.93 36.87
CA PHE A 660 -30.27 9.34 35.47
C PHE A 660 -28.89 9.26 34.81
N THR A 661 -27.82 9.68 35.51
CA THR A 661 -26.46 9.59 34.99
C THR A 661 -26.00 8.14 34.82
N ASN A 662 -26.34 7.25 35.75
CA ASN A 662 -26.06 5.81 35.62
C ASN A 662 -26.78 5.19 34.41
N LEU A 663 -28.04 5.60 34.16
CA LEU A 663 -28.80 5.16 32.99
C LEU A 663 -28.14 5.62 31.68
N ILE A 664 -27.75 6.91 31.60
CA ILE A 664 -27.05 7.46 30.42
C ILE A 664 -25.74 6.73 30.18
N GLU A 665 -24.89 6.60 31.20
CA GLU A 665 -23.60 5.92 31.07
C GLU A 665 -23.78 4.47 30.61
N SER A 666 -24.75 3.74 31.17
CA SER A 666 -25.05 2.37 30.74
C SER A 666 -25.49 2.33 29.27
N ALA A 667 -26.40 3.22 28.87
CA ALA A 667 -26.89 3.31 27.49
C ALA A 667 -25.77 3.65 26.49
N ILE A 668 -24.88 4.57 26.85
CA ILE A 668 -23.73 4.94 26.02
C ILE A 668 -22.73 3.79 25.91
N ASN A 669 -22.40 3.10 27.00
CA ASN A 669 -21.50 1.94 26.93
C ASN A 669 -22.12 0.81 26.08
N VAL A 670 -23.42 0.56 26.18
CA VAL A 670 -24.13 -0.42 25.34
C VAL A 670 -24.13 0.00 23.87
N ASN A 671 -24.40 1.27 23.57
CA ASN A 671 -24.30 1.81 22.21
C ASN A 671 -22.87 1.63 21.65
N PHE A 672 -21.86 1.93 22.46
CA PHE A 672 -20.47 1.83 22.05
C PHE A 672 -20.02 0.37 21.83
N LEU A 673 -20.49 -0.53 22.69
CA LEU A 673 -20.30 -1.98 22.53
C LEU A 673 -20.97 -2.49 21.25
N LEU A 674 -22.23 -2.09 20.99
CA LEU A 674 -22.95 -2.46 19.77
C LEU A 674 -22.23 -1.96 18.52
N LEU A 675 -21.76 -0.71 18.54
CA LEU A 675 -21.01 -0.09 17.45
C LEU A 675 -19.76 -0.91 17.09
N LEU A 676 -19.00 -1.37 18.08
CA LEU A 676 -17.83 -2.23 17.87
C LEU A 676 -18.20 -3.65 17.45
N ILE A 677 -19.23 -4.26 18.04
CA ILE A 677 -19.68 -5.61 17.66
C ILE A 677 -20.11 -5.63 16.20
N LEU A 678 -20.92 -4.65 15.76
CA LEU A 678 -21.34 -4.52 14.36
C LEU A 678 -20.12 -4.46 13.43
N ASN A 679 -19.08 -3.72 13.81
CA ASN A 679 -17.84 -3.67 13.03
C ASN A 679 -17.06 -5.00 12.99
N THR A 680 -17.12 -5.82 14.04
CA THR A 680 -16.42 -7.12 14.08
C THR A 680 -17.08 -8.22 13.24
N THR A 681 -18.38 -8.10 12.97
CA THR A 681 -19.09 -9.14 12.23
C THR A 681 -18.71 -9.12 10.76
N ALA A 682 -18.35 -10.29 10.21
CA ALA A 682 -17.89 -10.44 8.83
C ALA A 682 -18.84 -9.82 7.78
N PHE A 683 -20.13 -9.73 8.09
CA PHE A 683 -21.16 -9.09 7.27
C PHE A 683 -20.90 -7.60 6.96
N PHE A 684 -20.23 -6.87 7.86
CA PHE A 684 -19.90 -5.45 7.68
C PHE A 684 -18.44 -5.21 7.27
N ARG A 685 -17.64 -6.28 7.16
CA ARG A 685 -16.33 -6.20 6.52
C ARG A 685 -16.57 -6.01 5.02
N GLU A 686 -15.90 -5.04 4.41
CA GLU A 686 -16.10 -4.65 2.99
C GLU A 686 -15.98 -5.82 2.00
N ASP A 687 -15.46 -6.97 2.44
CA ASP A 687 -15.27 -8.20 1.65
C ASP A 687 -16.56 -8.84 1.08
N TYR A 688 -17.77 -8.44 1.49
CA TYR A 688 -19.02 -9.15 1.12
C TYR A 688 -20.13 -8.34 0.44
N LEU A 689 -19.92 -7.06 0.11
CA LEU A 689 -20.95 -6.29 -0.61
C LEU A 689 -20.62 -6.26 -2.10
N THR A 690 -21.24 -7.17 -2.85
CA THR A 690 -21.22 -7.19 -4.31
C THR A 690 -21.89 -5.95 -4.89
N PHE A 691 -21.17 -5.15 -5.67
CA PHE A 691 -21.71 -3.98 -6.35
C PHE A 691 -21.62 -4.13 -7.88
N PRO A 692 -22.61 -3.59 -8.62
CA PRO A 692 -22.53 -3.51 -10.07
C PRO A 692 -21.40 -2.57 -10.50
N ALA A 693 -20.63 -2.98 -11.51
CA ALA A 693 -19.48 -2.26 -12.01
C ALA A 693 -19.81 -0.81 -12.38
N PRO A 694 -19.02 0.18 -11.93
CA PRO A 694 -19.17 1.57 -12.37
C PRO A 694 -18.69 1.73 -13.82
N PRO A 695 -19.24 2.70 -14.58
CA PRO A 695 -18.80 2.99 -15.94
C PRO A 695 -17.35 3.49 -15.98
N GLU A 696 -16.61 3.06 -17.01
CA GLU A 696 -15.21 3.43 -17.28
C GLU A 696 -15.00 4.95 -17.21
N VAL A 697 -14.11 5.40 -16.31
CA VAL A 697 -13.71 6.80 -16.19
C VAL A 697 -12.41 7.02 -16.95
N GLN A 698 -12.45 7.90 -17.96
CA GLN A 698 -11.30 8.31 -18.77
C GLN A 698 -10.28 9.14 -17.98
N SER A 699 -9.00 8.80 -18.12
CA SER A 699 -7.83 9.38 -17.45
C SER A 699 -7.36 10.70 -18.06
N SER A 700 -6.87 11.65 -17.23
CA SER A 700 -5.48 12.18 -17.32
C SER A 700 -5.18 13.43 -16.46
N ASN A 701 -6.15 14.11 -15.83
CA ASN A 701 -5.87 15.33 -15.03
C ASN A 701 -6.52 15.31 -13.62
N ALA A 702 -6.47 14.18 -12.93
CA ALA A 702 -6.94 14.10 -11.55
C ALA A 702 -5.90 14.75 -10.62
N THR A 703 -6.13 16.01 -10.27
CA THR A 703 -5.50 16.61 -9.10
C THR A 703 -5.81 15.72 -7.90
N SER A 704 -4.76 15.36 -7.16
CA SER A 704 -4.76 14.37 -6.07
C SER A 704 -5.53 14.86 -4.84
N SER A 705 -6.84 15.10 -4.95
CA SER A 705 -7.67 15.25 -3.76
C SER A 705 -7.93 13.87 -3.17
N CYS A 706 -7.50 13.68 -1.92
CA CYS A 706 -7.79 12.52 -1.04
C CYS A 706 -9.28 12.21 -0.82
N THR A 707 -10.17 12.79 -1.61
CA THR A 707 -11.59 12.49 -1.59
C THR A 707 -11.81 11.19 -2.32
N HIS A 708 -11.62 10.07 -1.62
CA HIS A 708 -12.11 8.77 -2.05
C HIS A 708 -13.63 8.85 -2.18
N SER A 709 -14.13 9.25 -3.36
CA SER A 709 -15.56 9.22 -3.67
C SER A 709 -15.94 7.78 -4.00
N VAL A 710 -16.02 6.94 -2.98
CA VAL A 710 -16.46 5.56 -3.15
C VAL A 710 -17.99 5.58 -3.23
N SER A 711 -18.52 5.82 -4.42
CA SER A 711 -19.96 6.02 -4.68
C SER A 711 -20.85 4.80 -4.34
N GLY A 712 -20.28 3.65 -3.99
CA GLY A 712 -21.02 2.43 -3.62
C GLY A 712 -21.05 2.09 -2.12
N VAL A 713 -20.14 2.58 -1.28
CA VAL A 713 -20.00 2.13 0.13
C VAL A 713 -20.81 2.97 1.11
N ALA A 714 -21.85 3.61 0.60
CA ALA A 714 -22.78 4.41 1.37
C ALA A 714 -23.49 3.55 2.44
N THR A 715 -23.88 2.32 2.12
CA THR A 715 -24.83 1.53 2.93
C THR A 715 -24.35 1.18 4.33
N VAL A 716 -23.13 0.68 4.50
CA VAL A 716 -22.59 0.34 5.84
C VAL A 716 -22.37 1.60 6.67
N SER A 717 -21.80 2.63 6.05
CA SER A 717 -21.58 3.92 6.70
C SER A 717 -22.91 4.54 7.17
N TRP A 718 -23.98 4.45 6.37
CA TRP A 718 -25.33 4.89 6.74
C TRP A 718 -25.94 4.07 7.89
N ILE A 719 -25.63 2.77 8.01
CA ILE A 719 -26.11 1.93 9.11
C ILE A 719 -25.37 2.28 10.41
N LEU A 720 -24.05 2.49 10.36
CA LEU A 720 -23.24 2.79 11.54
C LEU A 720 -23.42 4.25 12.02
N MET A 721 -23.66 5.19 11.10
CA MET A 721 -23.76 6.62 11.39
C MET A 721 -24.77 6.97 12.49
N PRO A 722 -26.02 6.45 12.51
CA PRO A 722 -26.97 6.69 13.59
C PRO A 722 -26.40 6.30 14.95
N PHE A 723 -25.78 5.11 15.07
CA PHE A 723 -25.22 4.66 16.34
C PHE A 723 -24.02 5.52 16.76
N TYR A 724 -23.19 5.94 15.82
CA TYR A 724 -22.01 6.76 16.05
C TYR A 724 -22.34 8.19 16.50
N TYR A 725 -23.42 8.78 15.96
CA TYR A 725 -23.84 10.14 16.31
C TYR A 725 -24.95 10.21 17.36
N LEU A 726 -25.55 9.07 17.76
CA LEU A 726 -26.68 9.04 18.69
C LEU A 726 -26.36 9.74 20.02
N PRO A 727 -25.23 9.48 20.72
CA PRO A 727 -24.95 10.18 21.96
C PRO A 727 -24.78 11.68 21.78
N LEU A 728 -24.18 12.14 20.68
CA LEU A 728 -24.05 13.55 20.38
C LEU A 728 -25.43 14.20 20.10
N ALA A 729 -26.29 13.53 19.34
CA ALA A 729 -27.66 14.00 19.08
C ALA A 729 -28.47 14.12 20.37
N ILE A 730 -28.38 13.11 21.26
CA ILE A 730 -29.03 13.15 22.58
C ILE A 730 -28.48 14.32 23.42
N LEU A 731 -27.15 14.52 23.45
CA LEU A 731 -26.54 15.64 24.16
C LEU A 731 -27.08 16.99 23.65
N CYS A 732 -27.12 17.18 22.33
CA CYS A 732 -27.65 18.40 21.70
C CYS A 732 -29.13 18.61 22.03
N MET A 733 -29.95 17.55 22.02
CA MET A 733 -31.36 17.63 22.41
C MET A 733 -31.54 18.03 23.88
N VAL A 734 -30.77 17.44 24.79
CA VAL A 734 -30.83 17.76 26.23
C VAL A 734 -30.39 19.20 26.50
N LEU A 735 -29.31 19.66 25.85
CA LEU A 735 -28.84 21.04 25.94
C LEU A 735 -29.86 22.03 25.35
N GLY A 736 -30.41 21.72 24.18
CA GLY A 736 -31.44 22.52 23.52
C GLY A 736 -32.70 22.64 24.35
N LEU A 737 -33.16 21.54 24.97
CA LEU A 737 -34.31 21.54 25.88
C LEU A 737 -34.04 22.41 27.12
N LYS A 738 -32.85 22.28 27.74
CA LYS A 738 -32.48 23.12 28.89
C LYS A 738 -32.41 24.61 28.52
N LEU A 739 -31.81 24.93 27.38
CA LEU A 739 -31.74 26.32 26.90
C LEU A 739 -33.15 26.87 26.60
N PHE A 740 -34.00 26.08 25.96
CA PHE A 740 -35.40 26.45 25.70
C PHE A 740 -36.18 26.70 26.99
N LEU A 741 -36.06 25.80 27.97
CA LEU A 741 -36.70 25.96 29.29
C LEU A 741 -36.16 27.20 30.02
N TYR A 742 -34.85 27.45 29.96
CA TYR A 742 -34.23 28.65 30.54
C TYR A 742 -34.72 29.95 29.89
N VAL A 743 -34.77 30.00 28.55
CA VAL A 743 -35.28 31.16 27.80
C VAL A 743 -36.77 31.38 28.09
N ARG A 744 -37.58 30.31 28.11
CA ARG A 744 -39.01 30.37 28.44
C ARG A 744 -39.23 30.86 29.87
N TYR A 745 -38.46 30.36 30.83
CA TYR A 745 -38.49 30.81 32.21
C TYR A 745 -38.14 32.30 32.30
N ARG A 746 -37.03 32.74 31.69
CA ARG A 746 -36.62 34.15 31.69
C ARG A 746 -37.64 35.05 31.01
N ARG A 747 -38.29 34.59 29.94
CA ARG A 747 -39.37 35.33 29.26
C ARG A 747 -40.60 35.44 30.16
N LYS A 748 -40.96 34.39 30.90
CA LYS A 748 -42.06 34.41 31.87
C LYS A 748 -41.76 35.35 33.04
N VAL A 749 -40.54 35.36 33.57
CA VAL A 749 -40.11 36.31 34.60
C VAL A 749 -40.19 37.75 34.10
N ARG A 750 -39.66 38.05 32.90
CA ARG A 750 -39.76 39.40 32.32
C ARG A 750 -41.19 39.85 32.01
N LEU A 751 -42.09 38.93 31.65
CA LEU A 751 -43.49 39.26 31.38
C LEU A 751 -44.31 39.38 32.68
N GLY A 752 -43.93 38.64 33.73
CA GLY A 752 -44.52 38.77 35.08
C GLY A 752 -44.18 40.12 35.71
N ASP A 753 -42.92 40.55 35.64
CA ASP A 753 -42.48 41.86 36.16
C ASP A 753 -43.14 43.05 35.44
N SER A 754 -43.76 42.85 34.27
CA SER A 754 -44.48 43.90 33.54
C SER A 754 -45.99 43.95 33.84
N GLN A 755 -46.54 42.97 34.57
CA GLN A 755 -47.96 42.93 34.96
C GLN A 755 -48.20 43.03 36.47
N GLU A 756 -47.16 42.95 37.28
CA GLU A 756 -47.23 43.13 38.74
C GLU A 756 -47.07 44.61 39.13
N GLY A 757 -47.95 45.45 38.59
CA GLY A 757 -48.32 46.70 39.26
C GLY A 757 -49.23 46.37 40.43
N ASP A 758 -48.76 46.60 41.65
CA ASP A 758 -49.51 46.66 42.91
C ASP A 758 -50.58 45.58 43.14
N ARG A 759 -50.17 44.31 43.28
CA ARG A 759 -50.95 43.34 44.05
C ARG A 759 -50.22 42.96 45.33
N GLN A 760 -50.46 43.76 46.37
CA GLN A 760 -50.30 43.29 47.75
C GLN A 760 -51.22 42.08 47.94
N ILE A 761 -50.63 40.89 48.02
CA ILE A 761 -51.35 39.70 48.47
C ILE A 761 -51.51 39.82 49.98
N ILE A 762 -52.61 40.43 50.41
CA ILE A 762 -53.08 40.38 51.80
C ILE A 762 -53.75 39.01 51.98
N ILE A 763 -53.06 38.09 52.64
CA ILE A 763 -53.68 36.84 53.11
C ILE A 763 -54.44 37.19 54.40
N GLN A 764 -55.75 37.40 54.28
CA GLN A 764 -56.65 37.59 55.41
C GLN A 764 -57.02 36.19 55.94
N GLY A 765 -56.46 35.80 57.09
CA GLY A 765 -56.86 34.59 57.78
C GLY A 765 -58.16 34.83 58.54
N ASP A 766 -59.22 34.10 58.20
CA ASP A 766 -60.41 34.01 59.04
C ASP A 766 -60.07 33.17 60.28
N GLY A 767 -59.69 33.87 61.34
CA GLY A 767 -59.52 33.33 62.68
C GLY A 767 -60.35 34.15 63.65
N THR A 768 -61.56 33.68 63.93
CA THR A 768 -62.34 34.13 65.08
C THR A 768 -61.64 33.72 66.38
N ASP A 769 -61.58 34.70 67.28
CA ASP A 769 -61.30 34.61 68.71
C ASP A 769 -59.85 34.49 69.24
N SER A 770 -59.47 35.62 69.85
CA SER A 770 -58.61 35.80 71.01
C SER A 770 -57.11 35.45 70.90
N GLY A 771 -56.32 36.51 70.69
CA GLY A 771 -55.07 36.73 71.43
C GLY A 771 -53.86 35.92 70.99
N SER A 772 -53.27 36.22 69.83
CA SER A 772 -51.83 36.04 69.61
C SER A 772 -51.34 36.92 68.46
N SER A 773 -50.15 37.50 68.64
CA SER A 773 -49.46 38.33 67.66
C SER A 773 -49.10 37.51 66.42
N VAL A 774 -49.56 37.94 65.24
CA VAL A 774 -49.23 37.33 63.95
C VAL A 774 -47.82 37.74 63.54
N VAL A 775 -46.89 36.79 63.54
CA VAL A 775 -45.53 36.95 62.99
C VAL A 775 -45.56 36.65 61.49
N TYR A 776 -45.15 37.61 60.66
CA TYR A 776 -44.97 37.41 59.22
C TYR A 776 -43.66 36.64 58.96
N THR A 777 -43.73 35.36 58.64
CA THR A 777 -42.55 34.62 58.14
C THR A 777 -42.31 34.93 56.66
N LYS A 778 -41.15 35.52 56.37
CA LYS A 778 -40.63 35.72 55.02
C LYS A 778 -40.21 34.38 54.43
N TRP A 779 -40.70 34.06 53.23
CA TRP A 779 -40.31 32.84 52.50
C TRP A 779 -39.28 33.21 51.44
N ASP A 780 -38.07 32.66 51.55
CA ASP A 780 -37.07 32.76 50.50
C ASP A 780 -37.24 31.57 49.54
N VAL A 781 -37.49 31.89 48.26
CA VAL A 781 -37.63 30.88 47.20
C VAL A 781 -36.28 30.72 46.53
N GLU A 782 -35.60 29.61 46.79
CA GLU A 782 -34.31 29.28 46.17
C GLU A 782 -34.51 28.18 45.11
N LEU A 783 -34.10 28.45 43.87
CA LEU A 783 -34.13 27.45 42.81
C LEU A 783 -32.94 26.50 42.98
N SER A 784 -33.22 25.23 43.28
CA SER A 784 -32.20 24.18 43.33
C SER A 784 -31.57 23.98 41.94
N THR A 785 -30.29 23.62 41.92
CA THR A 785 -29.52 23.24 40.72
C THR A 785 -30.15 22.10 39.92
N ASP A 786 -31.08 21.37 40.53
CA ASP A 786 -31.74 20.21 39.94
C ASP A 786 -33.07 20.57 39.25
N GLY A 787 -33.46 21.85 39.26
CA GLY A 787 -34.65 22.37 38.55
C GLY A 787 -35.98 22.18 39.29
N PHE A 788 -35.95 21.71 40.54
CA PHE A 788 -37.13 21.61 41.41
C PHE A 788 -37.20 22.78 42.40
N LEU A 789 -38.43 23.26 42.64
CA LEU A 789 -38.71 24.34 43.59
C LEU A 789 -38.79 23.74 45.01
N HIS A 790 -37.87 24.14 45.89
CA HIS A 790 -37.94 23.80 47.31
C HIS A 790 -38.32 25.04 48.11
N LEU A 791 -39.43 24.95 48.85
CA LEU A 791 -39.83 25.99 49.81
C LEU A 791 -39.20 25.66 51.17
N HIS A 792 -38.32 26.54 51.65
CA HIS A 792 -37.77 26.45 53.00
C HIS A 792 -38.45 27.49 53.90
N SER A 793 -39.13 27.04 54.94
CA SER A 793 -39.48 27.91 56.07
C SER A 793 -38.29 27.97 57.02
N GLN A 794 -37.80 29.17 57.32
CA GLN A 794 -36.94 29.38 58.48
C GLN A 794 -37.82 29.68 59.71
N PRO A 795 -37.81 28.84 60.75
CA PRO A 795 -38.35 29.27 62.04
C PRO A 795 -37.40 30.31 62.64
N GLN A 796 -37.89 31.54 62.87
CA GLN A 796 -37.22 32.46 63.77
C GLN A 796 -37.51 32.01 65.20
N LEU A 797 -36.46 31.60 65.92
CA LEU A 797 -36.49 31.54 67.37
C LEU A 797 -36.36 32.98 67.89
N GLU A 798 -37.42 33.51 68.48
CA GLU A 798 -37.31 34.63 69.42
C GLU A 798 -36.90 34.06 70.78
N ASP A 799 -35.73 34.48 71.27
CA ASP A 799 -35.36 34.35 72.69
C ASP A 799 -36.18 35.37 73.49
N SER A 800 -36.89 34.88 74.52
CA SER A 800 -37.45 35.68 75.61
C SER A 800 -36.55 35.66 76.84
#